data_AF-A0A1Q7BPI2-F1
#
_entry.id   AF-A0A1Q7BPI2-F1
#
_cell.length_a   1.000
_cell.length_b   1.000
_cell.length_c   1.000
_cell.angle_alpha   90.00
_cell.angle_beta   90.00
_cell.angle_gamma   90.00
#
_symmetry.space_group_name_H-M   'P 1'
#
loop_
_entity.id
_entity.type
_entity.pdbx_description
1 polymer ?
#
loop_
_entity_poly.entity_id
_entity_poly.type
_entity_poly.pdbx_seq_one_letter_code
_entity_poly.pdbx_strand_id
1 'polypeptide(L)'
;MHVARAALKNGHHPVGGALVEIDGEMFYRVTNYDAMPPFLMSLVSDSDHWLFISSNGALTAGRKGPNHALFPYYTDDRIHDGAEDTGSKTVIRVGDGVDSLLWEPFSRRYAGVYRVSRNLYKSTIGNKIIFEELNHDLALTFTYSWTSSERFGFVRRATLTSHASQPVSVELLDGVQNLLPAGIGRLFQEHYSTLVDGYKHNELDPETGLALLRLSSVPADAAEPSEALRTTSVWSRGLDPAVRLLSAVQLDRFRTGGMVEQETEVRGRRGAYLLGAHLSLAPGESRRWVVVAEVEQDAADVVAVRRLLRSDADLAAEVDADVRRGTQALVGIVASADGVQVTGDELSAVRHFSNTLFNVMRGGIPDDGYVISRDDFASYVAKASARVSARHAGFLAGRAGRGAEPAEVPEPPGSLPERLAHAELLDAVAAQGDPELDRLAHEYLPLTFSRRHGDPSRPWNDFAIAVKDEHGRKLLGYQGNWRDIFQNWEALAYSFPGYTESMIFKFLNASTADGHNPYRLTREGFDWEVLDPEDPWSYVGYWGDHQVIYLLKLLEVSGRFHPGAIEALLTRRLFTYADVPYRIKPYEALLADPRNTIDFDESRDRELRRRVAERGADGAFRLDADGAPVRVNLAEKLLMVALAKLANYVPEAGIWLNTQRPEWNDANNALVGYGVSMVTLYYLRRYLAHCRRLFGAGTGEVELSAEVATFFGRVRTVLSDSQHLLDGAVADRDRKRVLDALGGAASHYRSDLYSAGLSGERRPVALDDLRAFCDVALRHVDHSIRANRRADGLYHSYNLMRVTGDGIAVRHLYEMLEGQVAVLSSGALRADEAAAVLDVLRTSRLYRPDQNSYLLYPDRQLPRFLEKNVIPAPAVERSALLAELVRRGDRRIVVRDVDGGLHFNAAFRNAGDLRTALRAVADDDLRELVATDTPHLLDLYEEVFDHQSFTGRSGTFYKYEGLGCIYWHMVSKLLLAIHEVLDRAGRDGGADVLTLARIRSHYEAVRDGVGVHKSPQVHGAIPTDPYSHTPGFAGAQQPGMTGQVKEDIIARLGEMGLSVERGRVRFRVDLFRRGEFLAQPRPFRYLDVTGAPHTIELPAGTLGYTACQVPVVMHRQGPARLVVTGSDGTSRTGDSLDLDPATSAALFGRTGEIERLDVFLDLS
;
A
#
# COMPACT_ATOMS: atom_id res chain seq x y z
N MET A 1 -52.30 -1.88 9.24
CA MET A 1 -51.01 -2.04 8.54
C MET A 1 -50.33 -3.25 9.14
N HIS A 2 -49.75 -4.12 8.32
CA HIS A 2 -49.14 -5.37 8.75
C HIS A 2 -47.70 -5.46 8.23
N VAL A 3 -46.79 -6.10 8.99
CA VAL A 3 -45.44 -6.38 8.51
C VAL A 3 -45.43 -7.63 7.63
N ALA A 4 -46.21 -8.67 7.97
CA ALA A 4 -46.60 -9.76 7.06
C ALA A 4 -47.78 -10.55 7.64
N ARG A 5 -48.29 -11.51 6.86
CA ARG A 5 -49.40 -12.41 7.22
C ARG A 5 -48.95 -13.85 7.58
N ALA A 6 -47.70 -14.08 7.99
CA ALA A 6 -47.14 -15.43 8.16
C ALA A 6 -46.13 -15.57 9.33
N ALA A 7 -45.78 -16.82 9.66
CA ALA A 7 -44.69 -17.17 10.58
C ALA A 7 -43.32 -16.79 10.00
N LEU A 8 -42.32 -16.61 10.87
CA LEU A 8 -40.93 -16.33 10.47
C LEU A 8 -40.42 -17.37 9.46
N LYS A 9 -39.90 -16.88 8.34
CA LYS A 9 -39.41 -17.67 7.22
C LYS A 9 -37.88 -17.68 7.27
N ASN A 10 -37.30 -18.84 7.53
CA ASN A 10 -35.86 -19.05 7.45
C ASN A 10 -35.52 -19.70 6.11
N GLY A 11 -34.98 -18.93 5.18
CA GLY A 11 -34.35 -19.44 3.96
C GLY A 11 -32.85 -19.18 4.04
N HIS A 12 -32.03 -20.23 4.13
CA HIS A 12 -30.60 -20.12 3.88
C HIS A 12 -30.34 -20.56 2.45
N HIS A 13 -30.04 -19.59 1.59
CA HIS A 13 -29.62 -19.84 0.22
C HIS A 13 -28.09 -19.85 0.16
N PRO A 14 -27.48 -20.75 -0.64
CA PRO A 14 -26.03 -20.78 -0.77
C PRO A 14 -25.51 -19.48 -1.40
N VAL A 15 -24.34 -19.05 -0.96
CA VAL A 15 -23.63 -17.90 -1.55
C VAL A 15 -22.95 -18.34 -2.83
N GLY A 16 -23.24 -17.63 -3.92
CA GLY A 16 -22.61 -17.83 -5.23
C GLY A 16 -21.94 -16.56 -5.73
N GLY A 17 -20.89 -16.71 -6.54
CA GLY A 17 -20.16 -15.63 -7.19
C GLY A 17 -20.05 -15.86 -8.70
N ALA A 18 -20.33 -14.85 -9.52
CA ALA A 18 -20.17 -14.93 -10.97
C ALA A 18 -20.04 -13.55 -11.61
N LEU A 19 -19.36 -13.47 -12.76
CA LEU A 19 -19.41 -12.31 -13.63
C LEU A 19 -20.76 -12.24 -14.35
N VAL A 20 -21.34 -11.05 -14.44
CA VAL A 20 -22.59 -10.76 -15.13
C VAL A 20 -22.49 -9.43 -15.86
N GLU A 21 -23.23 -9.27 -16.95
CA GLU A 21 -23.32 -8.00 -17.67
C GLU A 21 -24.59 -7.25 -17.28
N ILE A 22 -24.46 -5.96 -16.96
CA ILE A 22 -25.56 -5.05 -16.61
C ILE A 22 -25.33 -3.75 -17.39
N ASP A 23 -26.32 -3.37 -18.22
CA ASP A 23 -26.29 -2.15 -19.03
C ASP A 23 -25.01 -1.96 -19.87
N GLY A 24 -24.47 -3.06 -20.42
CA GLY A 24 -23.26 -3.05 -21.25
C GLY A 24 -21.94 -3.03 -20.49
N GLU A 25 -21.98 -3.17 -19.15
CA GLU A 25 -20.81 -3.21 -18.28
C GLU A 25 -20.74 -4.53 -17.49
N MET A 26 -19.52 -5.01 -17.25
CA MET A 26 -19.30 -6.23 -16.47
C MET A 26 -19.28 -5.93 -14.97
N PHE A 27 -19.95 -6.78 -14.21
CA PHE A 27 -20.01 -6.76 -12.75
C PHE A 27 -19.67 -8.14 -12.19
N TYR A 28 -19.04 -8.18 -11.02
CA TYR A 28 -19.00 -9.38 -10.19
C TYR A 28 -20.22 -9.38 -9.26
N ARG A 29 -21.09 -10.38 -9.40
CA ARG A 29 -22.28 -10.58 -8.57
C ARG A 29 -21.98 -11.55 -7.43
N VAL A 30 -22.25 -11.14 -6.20
CA VAL A 30 -22.38 -12.01 -5.03
C VAL A 30 -23.86 -12.20 -4.73
N THR A 31 -24.33 -13.43 -4.90
CA THR A 31 -25.72 -13.81 -4.60
C THR A 31 -25.86 -14.20 -3.13
N ASN A 32 -26.97 -13.81 -2.51
CA ASN A 32 -27.25 -14.04 -1.10
C ASN A 32 -26.12 -13.55 -0.18
N TYR A 33 -25.57 -12.37 -0.49
CA TYR A 33 -24.39 -11.83 0.22
C TYR A 33 -24.65 -11.64 1.72
N ASP A 34 -25.92 -11.52 2.11
CA ASP A 34 -26.38 -11.36 3.49
C ASP A 34 -26.25 -12.65 4.33
N ALA A 35 -25.95 -13.78 3.71
CA ALA A 35 -25.51 -15.00 4.38
C ALA A 35 -24.01 -14.98 4.76
N MET A 36 -23.28 -13.93 4.40
CA MET A 36 -21.89 -13.70 4.81
C MET A 36 -21.83 -12.65 5.93
N PRO A 37 -20.83 -12.69 6.82
CA PRO A 37 -20.46 -11.53 7.62
C PRO A 37 -20.25 -10.29 6.73
N PRO A 38 -20.66 -9.09 7.16
CA PRO A 38 -20.38 -7.87 6.42
C PRO A 38 -18.89 -7.71 6.14
N PHE A 39 -18.55 -7.27 4.93
CA PHE A 39 -17.17 -6.99 4.51
C PHE A 39 -17.07 -5.61 3.88
N LEU A 40 -15.94 -4.94 4.10
CA LEU A 40 -15.70 -3.57 3.61
C LEU A 40 -15.15 -3.58 2.18
N MET A 41 -15.59 -2.63 1.37
CA MET A 41 -15.11 -2.39 0.00
C MET A 41 -14.71 -0.93 -0.18
N SER A 42 -13.77 -0.67 -1.08
CA SER A 42 -13.45 0.67 -1.57
C SER A 42 -14.05 0.85 -2.97
N LEU A 43 -14.79 1.93 -3.18
CA LEU A 43 -15.18 2.41 -4.50
C LEU A 43 -14.19 3.47 -4.96
N VAL A 44 -13.62 3.23 -6.13
CA VAL A 44 -12.56 4.05 -6.72
C VAL A 44 -13.14 5.11 -7.64
N SER A 45 -12.41 6.19 -7.85
CA SER A 45 -12.75 7.30 -8.74
C SER A 45 -11.51 7.73 -9.51
N ASP A 46 -11.69 8.28 -10.70
CA ASP A 46 -10.64 8.95 -11.48
C ASP A 46 -10.22 10.30 -10.85
N SER A 47 -11.08 10.84 -9.99
CA SER A 47 -10.88 12.13 -9.33
C SER A 47 -10.67 11.98 -7.81
N ASP A 48 -10.99 13.01 -7.03
CA ASP A 48 -10.73 13.12 -5.59
C ASP A 48 -11.81 12.50 -4.70
N HIS A 49 -12.74 11.72 -5.25
CA HIS A 49 -13.78 11.05 -4.46
C HIS A 49 -13.19 9.86 -3.69
N TRP A 50 -13.66 9.66 -2.47
CA TRP A 50 -13.45 8.45 -1.69
C TRP A 50 -14.79 7.92 -1.20
N LEU A 51 -15.00 6.60 -1.30
CA LEU A 51 -16.20 5.92 -0.81
C LEU A 51 -15.79 4.55 -0.25
N PHE A 52 -16.06 4.34 1.03
CA PHE A 52 -15.84 3.08 1.73
C PHE A 52 -17.18 2.54 2.19
N ILE A 53 -17.56 1.36 1.69
CA ILE A 53 -18.91 0.82 1.85
C ILE A 53 -18.85 -0.64 2.26
N SER A 54 -19.63 -0.95 3.29
CA SER A 54 -19.87 -2.30 3.78
C SER A 54 -20.83 -3.03 2.84
N SER A 55 -20.70 -4.36 2.72
CA SER A 55 -21.65 -5.19 1.98
C SER A 55 -23.07 -5.14 2.54
N ASN A 56 -23.30 -4.63 3.76
CA ASN A 56 -24.64 -4.35 4.28
C ASN A 56 -25.21 -2.97 3.89
N GLY A 57 -24.51 -2.18 3.06
CA GLY A 57 -24.96 -0.89 2.55
C GLY A 57 -24.53 0.33 3.36
N ALA A 58 -24.04 0.14 4.60
CA ALA A 58 -23.49 1.22 5.40
C ALA A 58 -22.20 1.76 4.79
N LEU A 59 -21.98 3.08 4.85
CA LEU A 59 -20.84 3.71 4.18
C LEU A 59 -20.35 4.97 4.88
N THR A 60 -19.11 5.33 4.54
CA THR A 60 -18.61 6.70 4.61
C THR A 60 -18.14 7.13 3.22
N ALA A 61 -18.30 8.40 2.88
CA ALA A 61 -17.91 8.94 1.58
C ALA A 61 -17.58 10.43 1.69
N GLY A 62 -16.80 10.95 0.76
CA GLY A 62 -16.47 12.38 0.65
C GLY A 62 -15.47 12.66 -0.46
N ARG A 63 -15.02 13.91 -0.58
CA ARG A 63 -13.97 14.31 -1.54
C ARG A 63 -12.67 14.62 -0.80
N LYS A 64 -11.53 14.58 -1.48
CA LYS A 64 -10.17 14.92 -0.98
C LYS A 64 -9.71 14.12 0.25
N GLY A 65 -10.29 14.29 1.43
CA GLY A 65 -9.91 13.59 2.66
C GLY A 65 -11.06 13.52 3.67
N PRO A 66 -10.85 12.90 4.84
CA PRO A 66 -11.90 12.66 5.83
C PRO A 66 -12.50 13.93 6.46
N ASN A 67 -11.86 15.09 6.26
CA ASN A 67 -12.38 16.40 6.70
C ASN A 67 -13.40 17.03 5.73
N HIS A 68 -13.63 16.42 4.57
CA HIS A 68 -14.62 16.86 3.57
C HIS A 68 -15.60 15.71 3.27
N ALA A 69 -16.17 15.17 4.34
CA ALA A 69 -17.00 13.98 4.31
C ALA A 69 -18.47 14.31 4.05
N LEU A 70 -19.12 13.53 3.16
CA LEU A 70 -20.57 13.50 2.94
C LEU A 70 -21.29 12.75 4.07
N PHE A 71 -20.70 11.65 4.53
CA PHE A 71 -21.18 10.85 5.67
C PHE A 71 -20.07 10.73 6.71
N PRO A 72 -20.39 10.64 8.02
CA PRO A 72 -19.37 10.53 9.06
C PRO A 72 -18.28 9.51 8.77
N TYR A 73 -17.03 9.94 8.92
CA TYR A 73 -15.86 9.06 8.81
C TYR A 73 -15.60 8.40 10.16
N TYR A 74 -15.79 7.08 10.23
CA TYR A 74 -15.51 6.27 11.41
C TYR A 74 -14.69 5.04 11.02
N THR A 75 -14.27 4.25 12.01
CA THR A 75 -13.65 2.94 11.79
C THR A 75 -14.63 1.95 11.15
N ASP A 76 -14.10 0.93 10.47
CA ASP A 76 -14.89 -0.01 9.66
C ASP A 76 -15.95 -0.78 10.47
N ASP A 77 -15.64 -1.18 11.69
CA ASP A 77 -16.59 -1.77 12.65
C ASP A 77 -17.81 -0.86 12.91
N ARG A 78 -17.57 0.42 13.21
CA ARG A 78 -18.65 1.41 13.43
C ARG A 78 -19.45 1.69 12.16
N ILE A 79 -18.81 1.61 11.00
CA ILE A 79 -19.51 1.68 9.71
C ILE A 79 -20.42 0.47 9.56
N HIS A 80 -19.93 -0.76 9.80
CA HIS A 80 -20.74 -1.97 9.73
C HIS A 80 -21.99 -1.87 10.63
N ASP A 81 -21.84 -1.33 11.84
CA ASP A 81 -22.93 -1.14 12.80
C ASP A 81 -23.92 -0.03 12.38
N GLY A 82 -23.49 0.93 11.58
CA GLY A 82 -24.28 2.10 11.17
C GLY A 82 -25.32 1.89 10.07
N ALA A 83 -25.56 0.66 9.62
CA ALA A 83 -26.42 0.34 8.46
C ALA A 83 -27.87 0.84 8.57
N GLU A 84 -28.38 1.03 9.79
CA GLU A 84 -29.74 1.52 10.02
C GLU A 84 -29.83 3.06 10.08
N ASP A 85 -28.70 3.73 10.30
CA ASP A 85 -28.64 5.14 10.71
C ASP A 85 -27.91 6.06 9.73
N THR A 86 -27.05 5.52 8.85
CA THR A 86 -26.21 6.31 7.93
C THR A 86 -26.25 5.74 6.53
N GLY A 87 -26.40 6.62 5.53
CA GLY A 87 -26.40 6.22 4.12
C GLY A 87 -27.80 5.97 3.56
N SER A 88 -27.91 4.96 2.68
CA SER A 88 -29.16 4.65 1.96
C SER A 88 -30.25 4.15 2.90
N LYS A 89 -31.48 4.66 2.75
CA LYS A 89 -32.64 4.20 3.50
C LYS A 89 -33.88 4.21 2.62
N THR A 90 -34.62 3.10 2.65
CA THR A 90 -35.83 2.90 1.84
C THR A 90 -36.88 2.17 2.66
N VAL A 91 -38.08 2.74 2.75
CA VAL A 91 -39.25 2.13 3.42
C VAL A 91 -40.42 2.16 2.44
N ILE A 92 -41.08 1.02 2.28
CA ILE A 92 -42.10 0.81 1.24
C ILE A 92 -43.35 0.24 1.91
N ARG A 93 -44.50 0.88 1.68
CA ARG A 93 -45.82 0.35 2.03
C ARG A 93 -46.51 -0.11 0.76
N VAL A 94 -46.90 -1.37 0.71
CA VAL A 94 -47.44 -2.04 -0.48
C VAL A 94 -48.93 -2.35 -0.28
N GLY A 95 -49.76 -1.91 -1.22
CA GLY A 95 -51.23 -1.99 -1.16
C GLY A 95 -51.88 -0.76 -0.54
N ASP A 96 -53.21 -0.72 -0.58
CA ASP A 96 -54.00 0.46 -0.18
C ASP A 96 -54.58 0.36 1.24
N GLY A 97 -54.54 1.47 1.97
CA GLY A 97 -55.26 1.64 3.24
C GLY A 97 -54.72 0.80 4.42
N VAL A 98 -55.65 0.30 5.25
CA VAL A 98 -55.35 -0.34 6.54
C VAL A 98 -54.69 -1.73 6.37
N ASP A 99 -54.81 -2.36 5.19
CA ASP A 99 -54.24 -3.68 4.91
C ASP A 99 -52.83 -3.64 4.28
N SER A 100 -52.24 -2.44 4.14
CA SER A 100 -50.91 -2.24 3.57
C SER A 100 -49.83 -3.07 4.28
N LEU A 101 -48.92 -3.62 3.47
CA LEU A 101 -47.78 -4.42 3.88
C LEU A 101 -46.51 -3.57 3.92
N LEU A 102 -45.81 -3.55 5.05
CA LEU A 102 -44.56 -2.82 5.20
C LEU A 102 -43.38 -3.67 4.72
N TRP A 103 -42.53 -3.11 3.86
CA TRP A 103 -41.27 -3.68 3.41
C TRP A 103 -40.15 -2.64 3.53
N GLU A 104 -39.08 -2.97 4.25
CA GLU A 104 -37.90 -2.12 4.41
C GLU A 104 -36.67 -2.85 3.86
N PRO A 105 -36.40 -2.75 2.54
CA PRO A 105 -35.29 -3.47 1.94
C PRO A 105 -33.95 -3.08 2.57
N PHE A 106 -33.04 -4.05 2.62
CA PHE A 106 -31.71 -3.98 3.24
C PHE A 106 -31.67 -3.79 4.76
N SER A 107 -32.78 -3.43 5.41
CA SER A 107 -32.88 -3.33 6.86
C SER A 107 -32.85 -4.70 7.55
N ARG A 108 -32.44 -4.71 8.82
CA ARG A 108 -32.55 -5.85 9.74
C ARG A 108 -33.79 -5.81 10.63
N ARG A 109 -34.57 -4.72 10.63
CA ARG A 109 -35.73 -4.51 11.52
C ARG A 109 -36.79 -5.60 11.42
N TYR A 110 -36.99 -6.16 10.23
CA TYR A 110 -38.02 -7.15 9.94
C TYR A 110 -37.42 -8.44 9.32
N ALA A 111 -36.20 -8.80 9.75
CA ALA A 111 -35.51 -9.97 9.25
C ALA A 111 -36.35 -11.26 9.45
N GLY A 112 -36.39 -12.10 8.41
CA GLY A 112 -37.15 -13.35 8.41
C GLY A 112 -38.67 -13.18 8.21
N VAL A 113 -39.19 -11.96 8.04
CA VAL A 113 -40.64 -11.76 7.84
C VAL A 113 -41.06 -12.09 6.39
N TYR A 114 -40.23 -11.74 5.41
CA TYR A 114 -40.44 -12.04 4.00
C TYR A 114 -39.41 -13.04 3.47
N ARG A 115 -39.77 -13.78 2.42
CA ARG A 115 -38.78 -14.47 1.59
C ARG A 115 -38.08 -13.45 0.71
N VAL A 116 -36.81 -13.19 1.01
CA VAL A 116 -35.99 -12.26 0.25
C VAL A 116 -34.75 -12.92 -0.32
N SER A 117 -34.25 -12.38 -1.42
CA SER A 117 -32.91 -12.65 -1.93
C SER A 117 -32.16 -11.34 -2.08
N ARG A 118 -30.95 -11.25 -1.51
CA ARG A 118 -30.12 -10.06 -1.60
C ARG A 118 -28.89 -10.32 -2.46
N ASN A 119 -28.71 -9.52 -3.49
CA ASN A 119 -27.57 -9.60 -4.39
C ASN A 119 -26.75 -8.31 -4.33
N LEU A 120 -25.43 -8.46 -4.43
CA LEU A 120 -24.48 -7.37 -4.44
C LEU A 120 -23.68 -7.45 -5.74
N TYR A 121 -23.50 -6.32 -6.40
CA TYR A 121 -22.76 -6.23 -7.66
C TYR A 121 -21.71 -5.15 -7.53
N LYS A 122 -20.47 -5.44 -7.93
CA LYS A 122 -19.42 -4.42 -8.08
C LYS A 122 -18.90 -4.48 -9.51
N SER A 123 -18.76 -3.32 -10.17
CA SER A 123 -18.24 -3.29 -11.54
C SER A 123 -16.82 -3.85 -11.55
N THR A 124 -16.41 -4.48 -12.64
CA THR A 124 -15.03 -4.98 -12.79
C THR A 124 -13.99 -3.86 -12.80
N ILE A 125 -14.41 -2.64 -13.14
CA ILE A 125 -13.63 -1.40 -13.01
C ILE A 125 -13.51 -0.93 -11.55
N GLY A 126 -14.44 -1.35 -10.68
CA GLY A 126 -14.43 -1.08 -9.24
C GLY A 126 -15.08 0.23 -8.80
N ASN A 127 -15.53 1.08 -9.74
CA ASN A 127 -16.09 2.42 -9.48
C ASN A 127 -17.62 2.46 -9.35
N LYS A 128 -18.31 1.32 -9.46
CA LYS A 128 -19.77 1.22 -9.30
C LYS A 128 -20.13 0.04 -8.41
N ILE A 129 -21.17 0.21 -7.61
CA ILE A 129 -21.74 -0.84 -6.76
C ILE A 129 -23.26 -0.79 -6.82
N ILE A 130 -23.91 -1.95 -6.86
CA ILE A 130 -25.36 -2.11 -6.90
C ILE A 130 -25.78 -3.07 -5.78
N PHE A 131 -26.78 -2.66 -5.01
CA PHE A 131 -27.46 -3.47 -4.02
C PHE A 131 -28.84 -3.80 -4.57
N GLU A 132 -29.25 -5.06 -4.45
CA GLU A 132 -30.54 -5.56 -4.92
C GLU A 132 -31.19 -6.41 -3.84
N GLU A 133 -32.47 -6.15 -3.56
CA GLU A 133 -33.31 -7.03 -2.76
C GLU A 133 -34.57 -7.38 -3.54
N LEU A 134 -34.77 -8.67 -3.75
CA LEU A 134 -36.00 -9.23 -4.30
C LEU A 134 -36.88 -9.67 -3.12
N ASN A 135 -38.10 -9.16 -3.04
CA ASN A 135 -39.12 -9.66 -2.13
C ASN A 135 -40.07 -10.60 -2.90
N HIS A 136 -39.88 -11.90 -2.71
CA HIS A 136 -40.62 -12.95 -3.42
C HIS A 136 -42.09 -13.05 -3.03
N ASP A 137 -42.45 -12.52 -1.85
CA ASP A 137 -43.83 -12.56 -1.36
C ASP A 137 -44.64 -11.37 -1.89
N LEU A 138 -43.99 -10.21 -2.07
CA LEU A 138 -44.60 -9.02 -2.65
C LEU A 138 -44.45 -8.96 -4.18
N ALA A 139 -43.64 -9.85 -4.77
CA ALA A 139 -43.25 -9.82 -6.18
C ALA A 139 -42.68 -8.46 -6.60
N LEU A 140 -41.83 -7.87 -5.74
CA LEU A 140 -41.17 -6.60 -5.97
C LEU A 140 -39.66 -6.76 -5.90
N THR A 141 -38.93 -5.93 -6.65
CA THR A 141 -37.48 -5.80 -6.54
C THR A 141 -37.11 -4.35 -6.36
N PHE A 142 -36.28 -4.07 -5.36
CA PHE A 142 -35.71 -2.75 -5.13
C PHE A 142 -34.21 -2.82 -5.31
N THR A 143 -33.67 -1.95 -6.15
CA THR A 143 -32.23 -1.81 -6.38
C THR A 143 -31.79 -0.39 -6.13
N TYR A 144 -30.57 -0.22 -5.62
CA TYR A 144 -29.88 1.06 -5.65
C TYR A 144 -28.41 0.90 -5.98
N SER A 145 -27.81 1.91 -6.61
CA SER A 145 -26.40 1.94 -6.97
C SER A 145 -25.71 3.20 -6.48
N TRP A 146 -24.40 3.12 -6.22
CA TRP A 146 -23.54 4.28 -6.02
C TRP A 146 -22.52 4.42 -7.15
N THR A 147 -22.36 5.65 -7.66
CA THR A 147 -21.33 6.05 -8.63
C THR A 147 -20.79 7.44 -8.30
N SER A 148 -19.57 7.78 -8.73
CA SER A 148 -19.02 9.14 -8.67
C SER A 148 -19.21 9.89 -10.00
N SER A 149 -19.35 11.21 -9.90
CA SER A 149 -19.41 12.15 -11.02
C SER A 149 -18.57 13.36 -10.63
N GLU A 150 -17.56 13.68 -11.44
CA GLU A 150 -16.69 14.82 -11.14
C GLU A 150 -17.46 16.14 -11.02
N ARG A 151 -18.45 16.34 -11.90
CA ARG A 151 -19.24 17.56 -11.95
C ARG A 151 -20.33 17.62 -10.88
N PHE A 152 -20.89 16.48 -10.48
CA PHE A 152 -22.11 16.41 -9.67
C PHE A 152 -21.95 15.76 -8.30
N GLY A 153 -20.78 15.20 -8.00
CA GLY A 153 -20.47 14.50 -6.76
C GLY A 153 -20.93 13.05 -6.77
N PHE A 154 -21.63 12.64 -5.70
CA PHE A 154 -22.10 11.28 -5.51
C PHE A 154 -23.49 11.08 -6.09
N VAL A 155 -23.65 10.05 -6.92
CA VAL A 155 -24.91 9.73 -7.57
C VAL A 155 -25.43 8.40 -7.04
N ARG A 156 -26.56 8.45 -6.34
CA ARG A 156 -27.35 7.28 -5.96
C ARG A 156 -28.51 7.10 -6.93
N ARG A 157 -28.52 6.01 -7.69
CA ARG A 157 -29.66 5.64 -8.55
C ARG A 157 -30.48 4.58 -7.86
N ALA A 158 -31.81 4.68 -7.89
CA ALA A 158 -32.71 3.70 -7.32
C ALA A 158 -33.77 3.26 -8.34
N THR A 159 -34.16 2.00 -8.27
CA THR A 159 -35.20 1.42 -9.13
C THR A 159 -36.12 0.52 -8.30
N LEU A 160 -37.42 0.67 -8.48
CA LEU A 160 -38.45 -0.25 -7.97
C LEU A 160 -39.13 -0.93 -9.16
N THR A 161 -39.15 -2.26 -9.17
CA THR A 161 -39.72 -3.06 -10.25
C THR A 161 -40.81 -3.99 -9.74
N SER A 162 -41.93 -4.04 -10.44
CA SER A 162 -43.03 -4.98 -10.18
C SER A 162 -42.92 -6.22 -11.05
N HIS A 163 -42.92 -7.39 -10.40
CA HIS A 163 -43.03 -8.71 -11.02
C HIS A 163 -44.40 -9.33 -10.79
N ALA A 164 -45.33 -8.59 -10.19
CA ALA A 164 -46.68 -9.05 -9.94
C ALA A 164 -47.47 -9.16 -11.26
N SER A 165 -48.40 -10.12 -11.31
CA SER A 165 -49.31 -10.27 -12.46
C SER A 165 -50.42 -9.22 -12.51
N GLN A 166 -50.53 -8.38 -11.48
CA GLN A 166 -51.54 -7.33 -11.34
C GLN A 166 -50.85 -6.02 -10.95
N PRO A 167 -51.46 -4.85 -11.25
CA PRO A 167 -50.92 -3.58 -10.79
C PRO A 167 -50.76 -3.52 -9.27
N VAL A 168 -49.67 -2.91 -8.80
CA VAL A 168 -49.34 -2.78 -7.38
C VAL A 168 -49.28 -1.31 -7.01
N SER A 169 -50.07 -0.93 -6.00
CA SER A 169 -50.01 0.39 -5.37
C SER A 169 -48.91 0.41 -4.31
N VAL A 170 -48.07 1.43 -4.33
CA VAL A 170 -46.91 1.56 -3.46
C VAL A 170 -46.78 2.99 -2.94
N GLU A 171 -46.68 3.14 -1.63
CA GLU A 171 -46.21 4.38 -1.00
C GLU A 171 -44.77 4.16 -0.52
N LEU A 172 -43.82 4.95 -1.02
CA LEU A 172 -42.41 4.83 -0.68
C LEU A 172 -41.88 6.07 0.04
N LEU A 173 -40.88 5.84 0.88
CA LEU A 173 -39.99 6.85 1.42
C LEU A 173 -38.55 6.39 1.18
N ASP A 174 -37.83 7.05 0.27
CA ASP A 174 -36.52 6.63 -0.20
C ASP A 174 -35.50 7.77 -0.21
N GLY A 175 -34.26 7.51 0.19
CA GLY A 175 -33.16 8.44 -0.03
C GLY A 175 -31.95 8.13 0.85
N VAL A 176 -31.37 9.17 1.42
CA VAL A 176 -30.15 9.08 2.24
C VAL A 176 -30.28 9.84 3.56
N GLN A 177 -29.59 9.38 4.60
CA GLN A 177 -29.65 9.97 5.95
C GLN A 177 -28.28 10.09 6.62
N ASN A 178 -28.22 10.95 7.64
CA ASN A 178 -27.02 11.30 8.40
C ASN A 178 -25.92 11.95 7.53
N LEU A 179 -26.36 12.84 6.66
CA LEU A 179 -25.48 13.67 5.84
C LEU A 179 -24.81 14.72 6.71
N LEU A 180 -23.53 14.98 6.42
CA LEU A 180 -22.76 16.03 7.08
C LEU A 180 -22.84 17.36 6.32
N PRO A 181 -22.94 18.49 7.05
CA PRO A 181 -22.67 19.79 6.47
C PRO A 181 -21.16 19.98 6.23
N ALA A 182 -20.81 20.88 5.31
CA ALA A 182 -19.42 21.31 5.12
C ALA A 182 -18.87 22.01 6.38
N GLY A 183 -17.56 21.95 6.59
CA GLY A 183 -16.87 22.65 7.69
C GLY A 183 -16.72 21.87 9.00
N ILE A 184 -17.09 20.58 9.05
CA ILE A 184 -16.83 19.71 10.21
C ILE A 184 -15.65 18.78 9.92
N GLY A 185 -14.55 18.96 10.68
CA GLY A 185 -13.40 18.07 10.62
C GLY A 185 -13.67 16.70 11.25
N ARG A 186 -12.93 15.67 10.81
CA ARG A 186 -13.04 14.27 11.25
C ARG A 186 -13.05 14.15 12.78
N LEU A 187 -12.01 14.68 13.43
CA LEU A 187 -11.84 14.55 14.89
C LEU A 187 -12.99 15.18 15.66
N PHE A 188 -13.52 16.32 15.17
CA PHE A 188 -14.62 16.99 15.83
C PHE A 188 -15.92 16.16 15.70
N GLN A 189 -16.17 15.56 14.54
CA GLN A 189 -17.28 14.62 14.36
C GLN A 189 -17.11 13.32 15.19
N GLU A 190 -15.89 12.84 15.37
CA GLU A 190 -15.59 11.63 16.15
C GLU A 190 -15.78 11.84 17.66
N HIS A 191 -15.39 13.00 18.19
CA HIS A 191 -15.40 13.26 19.63
C HIS A 191 -16.61 14.08 20.12
N TYR A 192 -17.19 14.93 19.27
CA TYR A 192 -18.18 15.93 19.67
C TYR A 192 -19.44 15.93 18.78
N SER A 193 -19.83 14.78 18.22
CA SER A 193 -20.96 14.68 17.29
C SER A 193 -22.29 15.27 17.82
N THR A 194 -22.55 15.16 19.12
CA THR A 194 -23.76 15.73 19.75
C THR A 194 -23.73 17.26 19.79
N LEU A 195 -22.54 17.85 19.95
CA LEU A 195 -22.33 19.29 19.83
C LEU A 195 -22.50 19.73 18.38
N VAL A 196 -21.94 18.99 17.42
CA VAL A 196 -22.14 19.25 15.98
C VAL A 196 -23.63 19.33 15.63
N ASP A 197 -24.43 18.38 16.13
CA ASP A 197 -25.89 18.37 15.90
C ASP A 197 -26.53 19.71 16.28
N GLY A 198 -26.08 20.36 17.36
CA GLY A 198 -26.56 21.68 17.80
C GLY A 198 -26.33 22.83 16.80
N TYR A 199 -25.36 22.70 15.89
CA TYR A 199 -25.05 23.70 14.86
C TYR A 199 -25.71 23.38 13.50
N LYS A 200 -26.28 22.19 13.31
CA LYS A 200 -26.85 21.77 12.02
C LYS A 200 -28.09 22.57 11.67
N HIS A 201 -28.14 23.03 10.42
CA HIS A 201 -29.26 23.71 9.81
C HIS A 201 -29.46 23.18 8.38
N ASN A 202 -30.57 22.49 8.16
CA ASN A 202 -30.94 21.90 6.87
C ASN A 202 -32.11 22.70 6.27
N GLU A 203 -32.00 23.10 5.01
CA GLU A 203 -32.98 23.92 4.29
C GLU A 203 -33.36 23.30 2.94
N LEU A 204 -34.58 23.55 2.46
CA LEU A 204 -35.06 23.13 1.15
C LEU A 204 -35.41 24.36 0.30
N ASP A 205 -34.90 24.45 -0.92
CA ASP A 205 -35.44 25.34 -1.95
C ASP A 205 -36.71 24.69 -2.53
N PRO A 206 -37.92 25.19 -2.22
CA PRO A 206 -39.17 24.56 -2.62
C PRO A 206 -39.40 24.61 -4.14
N GLU A 207 -38.75 25.54 -4.85
CA GLU A 207 -38.92 25.69 -6.29
C GLU A 207 -38.17 24.60 -7.07
N THR A 208 -36.98 24.23 -6.59
CA THR A 208 -36.09 23.29 -7.28
C THR A 208 -36.01 21.91 -6.61
N GLY A 209 -36.42 21.82 -5.34
CA GLY A 209 -36.25 20.62 -4.52
C GLY A 209 -34.81 20.41 -4.02
N LEU A 210 -33.92 21.41 -4.18
CA LEU A 210 -32.54 21.38 -3.71
C LEU A 210 -32.49 21.53 -2.18
N ALA A 211 -31.87 20.58 -1.49
CA ALA A 211 -31.58 20.67 -0.08
C ALA A 211 -30.17 21.21 0.17
N LEU A 212 -30.03 22.05 1.18
CA LEU A 212 -28.78 22.64 1.64
C LEU A 212 -28.56 22.25 3.11
N LEU A 213 -27.44 21.58 3.37
CA LEU A 213 -27.06 21.05 4.68
C LEU A 213 -25.85 21.84 5.14
N ARG A 214 -26.07 22.76 6.08
CA ARG A 214 -25.03 23.67 6.52
C ARG A 214 -24.95 23.75 8.04
N LEU A 215 -23.93 24.45 8.49
CA LEU A 215 -23.83 24.88 9.87
C LEU A 215 -24.42 26.28 10.01
N SER A 216 -24.94 26.59 11.20
CA SER A 216 -25.27 27.97 11.57
C SER A 216 -24.01 28.82 11.74
N SER A 217 -22.91 28.21 12.19
CA SER A 217 -21.57 28.78 12.37
C SER A 217 -20.56 27.63 12.47
N VAL A 218 -19.31 27.84 12.05
CA VAL A 218 -18.27 26.83 12.20
C VAL A 218 -17.89 26.74 13.70
N PRO A 219 -17.93 25.54 14.32
CA PRO A 219 -17.56 25.40 15.74
C PRO A 219 -16.11 25.82 16.00
N ALA A 220 -15.92 26.79 16.90
CA ALA A 220 -14.62 27.25 17.37
C ALA A 220 -14.69 27.59 18.87
N ASP A 221 -13.61 27.34 19.60
CA ASP A 221 -13.48 27.74 21.01
C ASP A 221 -13.04 29.21 21.14
N ALA A 222 -12.46 29.76 20.07
CA ALA A 222 -12.15 31.19 19.99
C ALA A 222 -13.44 32.01 20.11
N ALA A 223 -13.44 33.02 20.98
CA ALA A 223 -14.56 33.91 21.21
C ALA A 223 -14.69 34.97 20.09
N GLU A 224 -14.80 34.51 18.84
CA GLU A 224 -14.92 35.34 17.64
C GLU A 224 -15.97 34.78 16.67
N PRO A 225 -16.53 35.61 15.77
CA PRO A 225 -17.42 35.12 14.73
C PRO A 225 -16.74 34.09 13.83
N SER A 226 -17.42 32.98 13.55
CA SER A 226 -16.91 31.93 12.65
C SER A 226 -18.00 31.53 11.65
N GLU A 227 -17.99 32.18 10.49
CA GLU A 227 -19.04 32.04 9.48
C GLU A 227 -18.94 30.70 8.73
N ALA A 228 -20.08 30.05 8.51
CA ALA A 228 -20.19 28.83 7.72
C ALA A 228 -20.73 29.15 6.32
N LEU A 229 -19.81 29.40 5.38
CA LEU A 229 -20.13 29.88 4.02
C LEU A 229 -20.10 28.77 2.95
N ARG A 230 -20.09 27.51 3.37
CA ARG A 230 -20.17 26.33 2.49
C ARG A 230 -21.26 25.39 2.95
N THR A 231 -21.78 24.59 2.04
CA THR A 231 -22.87 23.65 2.30
C THR A 231 -22.66 22.32 1.58
N THR A 232 -23.27 21.26 2.10
CA THR A 232 -23.49 20.05 1.31
C THR A 232 -24.85 20.20 0.62
N SER A 233 -24.88 19.99 -0.69
CA SER A 233 -26.10 20.15 -1.49
C SER A 233 -26.63 18.81 -1.97
N VAL A 234 -27.96 18.61 -1.96
CA VAL A 234 -28.60 17.36 -2.40
C VAL A 234 -29.85 17.65 -3.23
N TRP A 235 -30.01 16.96 -4.35
CA TRP A 235 -31.20 17.09 -5.21
C TRP A 235 -31.58 15.75 -5.84
N SER A 236 -32.76 15.67 -6.45
CA SER A 236 -33.25 14.45 -7.10
C SER A 236 -34.01 14.68 -8.39
N ARG A 237 -34.13 13.63 -9.20
CA ARG A 237 -34.97 13.57 -10.42
C ARG A 237 -35.59 12.18 -10.60
N GLY A 238 -36.73 12.14 -11.28
CA GLY A 238 -37.41 10.89 -11.69
C GLY A 238 -38.53 10.44 -10.75
N LEU A 239 -38.76 11.16 -9.66
CA LEU A 239 -39.81 10.86 -8.67
C LEU A 239 -40.55 12.16 -8.31
N ASP A 240 -41.41 12.63 -9.21
CA ASP A 240 -42.19 13.86 -9.05
C ASP A 240 -43.69 13.60 -9.32
N PRO A 241 -44.62 14.20 -8.53
CA PRO A 241 -44.35 14.99 -7.32
C PRO A 241 -43.88 14.11 -6.15
N ALA A 242 -42.96 14.63 -5.32
CA ALA A 242 -42.51 13.97 -4.09
C ALA A 242 -42.47 14.94 -2.91
N VAL A 243 -42.83 14.43 -1.73
CA VAL A 243 -42.60 15.08 -0.43
C VAL A 243 -41.12 14.92 -0.06
N ARG A 244 -40.48 15.97 0.41
CA ARG A 244 -39.05 15.96 0.77
C ARG A 244 -38.87 16.11 2.27
N LEU A 245 -38.11 15.20 2.89
CA LEU A 245 -37.68 15.28 4.28
C LEU A 245 -36.20 15.63 4.36
N LEU A 246 -35.86 16.55 5.26
CA LEU A 246 -34.49 17.01 5.52
C LEU A 246 -33.88 16.33 6.75
N SER A 247 -34.64 15.45 7.41
CA SER A 247 -34.24 14.68 8.57
C SER A 247 -34.92 13.31 8.61
N ALA A 248 -34.41 12.41 9.45
CA ALA A 248 -35.01 11.09 9.68
C ALA A 248 -36.13 11.10 10.74
N VAL A 249 -36.57 12.27 11.23
CA VAL A 249 -37.50 12.38 12.38
C VAL A 249 -38.86 11.73 12.09
N GLN A 250 -39.35 11.84 10.85
CA GLN A 250 -40.64 11.29 10.46
C GLN A 250 -40.57 9.84 9.94
N LEU A 251 -39.40 9.19 9.98
CA LEU A 251 -39.20 7.85 9.42
C LEU A 251 -40.04 6.79 10.17
N ASP A 252 -40.07 6.84 11.51
CA ASP A 252 -40.89 5.92 12.31
C ASP A 252 -42.40 6.22 12.18
N ARG A 253 -42.77 7.48 11.97
CA ARG A 253 -44.17 7.85 11.63
C ARG A 253 -44.59 7.16 10.33
N PHE A 254 -43.75 7.17 9.30
CA PHE A 254 -44.02 6.46 8.04
C PHE A 254 -44.10 4.94 8.24
N ARG A 255 -43.13 4.36 8.97
CA ARG A 255 -43.11 2.91 9.30
C ARG A 255 -44.35 2.45 10.04
N THR A 256 -44.99 3.32 10.82
CA THR A 256 -46.21 3.01 11.60
C THR A 256 -47.51 3.29 10.83
N GLY A 257 -47.42 3.69 9.56
CA GLY A 257 -48.57 3.95 8.68
C GLY A 257 -49.08 5.39 8.70
N GLY A 258 -48.37 6.30 9.38
CA GLY A 258 -48.64 7.72 9.35
C GLY A 258 -48.13 8.39 8.07
N MET A 259 -48.84 9.42 7.60
CA MET A 259 -48.38 10.28 6.51
C MET A 259 -47.19 11.14 6.94
N VAL A 260 -46.32 11.50 5.99
CA VAL A 260 -45.20 12.42 6.20
C VAL A 260 -45.48 13.79 5.61
N GLU A 261 -44.88 14.82 6.18
CA GLU A 261 -45.05 16.21 5.77
C GLU A 261 -43.71 16.79 5.29
N GLN A 262 -43.74 17.65 4.27
CA GLN A 262 -42.54 18.24 3.70
C GLN A 262 -41.81 19.10 4.73
N GLU A 263 -40.50 18.92 4.82
CA GLU A 263 -39.62 19.70 5.68
C GLU A 263 -38.93 20.77 4.83
N THR A 264 -39.17 22.05 5.13
CA THR A 264 -38.48 23.16 4.45
C THR A 264 -37.28 23.69 5.24
N GLU A 265 -37.29 23.51 6.55
CA GLU A 265 -36.25 23.95 7.47
C GLU A 265 -36.19 23.02 8.69
N VAL A 266 -35.01 22.50 9.02
CA VAL A 266 -34.78 21.66 10.20
C VAL A 266 -33.49 22.09 10.89
N ARG A 267 -33.55 22.35 12.19
CA ARG A 267 -32.41 22.80 13.02
C ARG A 267 -32.09 21.78 14.10
N GLY A 268 -30.82 21.66 14.49
CA GLY A 268 -30.43 20.81 15.62
C GLY A 268 -30.51 19.31 15.36
N ARG A 269 -30.65 18.89 14.10
CA ARG A 269 -30.87 17.49 13.69
C ARG A 269 -29.93 17.08 12.57
N ARG A 270 -29.60 15.80 12.54
CA ARG A 270 -28.83 15.17 11.45
C ARG A 270 -29.57 15.36 10.12
N GLY A 271 -28.83 15.79 9.10
CA GLY A 271 -29.37 16.00 7.76
C GLY A 271 -29.75 14.69 7.10
N ALA A 272 -30.83 14.70 6.33
CA ALA A 272 -31.26 13.64 5.44
C ALA A 272 -31.83 14.25 4.16
N TYR A 273 -32.01 13.42 3.14
CA TYR A 273 -32.78 13.75 1.95
C TYR A 273 -33.60 12.53 1.59
N LEU A 274 -34.87 12.51 2.02
CA LEU A 274 -35.80 11.41 1.78
C LEU A 274 -36.98 11.88 0.95
N LEU A 275 -37.33 11.09 -0.07
CA LEU A 275 -38.39 11.35 -1.03
C LEU A 275 -39.59 10.45 -0.74
N GLY A 276 -40.71 11.07 -0.39
CA GLY A 276 -42.01 10.43 -0.21
C GLY A 276 -42.84 10.49 -1.49
N ALA A 277 -43.23 9.35 -2.04
CA ALA A 277 -44.04 9.29 -3.27
C ALA A 277 -45.04 8.14 -3.26
N HIS A 278 -46.14 8.32 -4.01
CA HIS A 278 -47.13 7.28 -4.27
C HIS A 278 -47.04 6.84 -5.73
N LEU A 279 -46.87 5.54 -5.96
CA LEU A 279 -46.71 4.94 -7.28
C LEU A 279 -47.79 3.87 -7.51
N SER A 280 -48.23 3.77 -8.75
CA SER A 280 -48.97 2.59 -9.24
C SER A 280 -48.12 1.94 -10.32
N LEU A 281 -47.66 0.72 -10.06
CA LEU A 281 -46.78 -0.03 -10.97
C LEU A 281 -47.60 -1.09 -11.69
N ALA A 282 -47.68 -1.00 -13.02
CA ALA A 282 -48.23 -2.05 -13.86
C ALA A 282 -47.36 -3.33 -13.81
N PRO A 283 -47.89 -4.50 -14.22
CA PRO A 283 -47.11 -5.72 -14.33
C PRO A 283 -45.84 -5.52 -15.19
N GLY A 284 -44.67 -5.83 -14.63
CA GLY A 284 -43.38 -5.67 -15.31
C GLY A 284 -42.83 -4.23 -15.34
N GLU A 285 -43.55 -3.26 -14.77
CA GLU A 285 -43.11 -1.86 -14.78
C GLU A 285 -41.99 -1.60 -13.78
N SER A 286 -41.02 -0.79 -14.20
CA SER A 286 -39.96 -0.25 -13.35
C SER A 286 -40.08 1.27 -13.24
N ARG A 287 -39.92 1.81 -12.04
CA ARG A 287 -39.75 3.25 -11.79
C ARG A 287 -38.33 3.53 -11.31
N ARG A 288 -37.70 4.56 -11.88
CA ARG A 288 -36.30 4.92 -11.65
C ARG A 288 -36.17 6.37 -11.23
N TRP A 289 -35.29 6.64 -10.28
CA TRP A 289 -34.96 8.00 -9.84
C TRP A 289 -33.52 8.09 -9.37
N VAL A 290 -33.04 9.32 -9.24
CA VAL A 290 -31.67 9.62 -8.81
C VAL A 290 -31.68 10.60 -7.65
N VAL A 291 -30.73 10.42 -6.73
CA VAL A 291 -30.36 11.37 -5.68
C VAL A 291 -28.89 11.72 -5.89
N VAL A 292 -28.59 13.00 -5.98
CA VAL A 292 -27.25 13.52 -6.27
C VAL A 292 -26.83 14.41 -5.11
N ALA A 293 -25.63 14.17 -4.57
CA ALA A 293 -25.09 14.89 -3.42
C ALA A 293 -23.66 15.38 -3.69
N GLU A 294 -23.39 16.65 -3.40
CA GLU A 294 -22.06 17.25 -3.52
C GLU A 294 -21.69 18.01 -2.24
N VAL A 295 -20.42 17.95 -1.86
CA VAL A 295 -19.86 18.56 -0.65
C VAL A 295 -19.18 19.89 -0.95
N GLU A 296 -18.92 20.69 0.09
CA GLU A 296 -18.08 21.90 0.01
C GLU A 296 -18.55 22.97 -1.00
N GLN A 297 -19.85 23.04 -1.29
CA GLN A 297 -20.41 23.99 -2.26
C GLN A 297 -20.51 25.39 -1.66
N ASP A 298 -20.01 26.40 -2.37
CA ASP A 298 -20.21 27.80 -2.00
C ASP A 298 -21.52 28.37 -2.57
N ALA A 299 -21.77 29.67 -2.34
CA ALA A 299 -22.98 30.32 -2.81
C ALA A 299 -23.09 30.38 -4.35
N ALA A 300 -21.96 30.52 -5.06
CA ALA A 300 -21.94 30.55 -6.52
C ALA A 300 -22.26 29.15 -7.09
N ASP A 301 -21.70 28.11 -6.49
CA ASP A 301 -21.99 26.71 -6.85
C ASP A 301 -23.48 26.40 -6.67
N VAL A 302 -24.05 26.76 -5.53
CA VAL A 302 -25.50 26.56 -5.24
C VAL A 302 -26.37 27.28 -6.26
N VAL A 303 -26.03 28.52 -6.63
CA VAL A 303 -26.77 29.27 -7.67
C VAL A 303 -26.65 28.58 -9.03
N ALA A 304 -25.49 28.04 -9.38
CA ALA A 304 -25.29 27.28 -10.62
C ALA A 304 -26.15 26.01 -10.65
N VAL A 305 -26.21 25.26 -9.54
CA VAL A 305 -27.09 24.08 -9.41
C VAL A 305 -28.56 24.47 -9.50
N ARG A 306 -29.01 25.55 -8.83
CA ARG A 306 -30.39 26.03 -8.94
C ARG A 306 -30.77 26.41 -10.36
N ARG A 307 -29.87 27.07 -11.09
CA ARG A 307 -30.08 27.41 -12.51
C ARG A 307 -30.19 26.15 -13.36
N LEU A 308 -29.33 25.16 -13.11
CA LEU A 308 -29.37 23.88 -13.81
C LEU A 308 -30.68 23.13 -13.55
N LEU A 309 -31.15 23.09 -12.30
CA LEU A 309 -32.41 22.45 -11.92
C LEU A 309 -33.66 23.15 -12.48
N ARG A 310 -33.56 24.42 -12.90
CA ARG A 310 -34.64 25.14 -13.59
C ARG A 310 -34.59 25.04 -15.10
N SER A 311 -33.51 24.49 -15.65
CA SER A 311 -33.35 24.38 -17.10
C SER A 311 -34.16 23.22 -17.67
N ASP A 312 -34.45 23.27 -18.97
CA ASP A 312 -35.08 22.18 -19.73
C ASP A 312 -34.08 21.05 -20.09
N ALA A 313 -32.90 21.04 -19.49
CA ALA A 313 -31.88 20.03 -19.75
C ALA A 313 -32.28 18.65 -19.21
N ASP A 314 -31.92 17.60 -19.95
CA ASP A 314 -32.01 16.23 -19.45
C ASP A 314 -30.87 15.95 -18.46
N LEU A 315 -31.10 16.33 -17.20
CA LEU A 315 -30.11 16.20 -16.14
C LEU A 315 -29.74 14.74 -15.86
N ALA A 316 -30.65 13.79 -16.08
CA ALA A 316 -30.32 12.38 -15.92
C ALA A 316 -29.27 11.95 -16.96
N ALA A 317 -29.47 12.35 -18.22
CA ALA A 317 -28.51 12.08 -19.29
C ALA A 317 -27.16 12.79 -19.07
N GLU A 318 -27.16 14.05 -18.57
CA GLU A 318 -25.92 14.78 -18.25
C GLU A 318 -25.12 14.11 -17.12
N VAL A 319 -25.81 13.67 -16.06
CA VAL A 319 -25.19 12.93 -14.95
C VAL A 319 -24.63 11.60 -15.45
N ASP A 320 -25.38 10.84 -16.24
CA ASP A 320 -24.92 9.58 -16.81
C ASP A 320 -23.71 9.77 -17.73
N ALA A 321 -23.67 10.87 -18.50
CA ALA A 321 -22.53 11.21 -19.35
C ALA A 321 -21.28 11.51 -18.52
N ASP A 322 -21.41 12.21 -17.39
CA ASP A 322 -20.27 12.51 -16.50
C ASP A 322 -19.75 11.26 -15.76
N VAL A 323 -20.65 10.38 -15.30
CA VAL A 323 -20.27 9.08 -14.72
C VAL A 323 -19.52 8.20 -15.74
N ARG A 324 -19.95 8.20 -17.01
CA ARG A 324 -19.24 7.49 -18.09
C ARG A 324 -17.87 8.10 -18.35
N ARG A 325 -17.74 9.43 -18.36
CA ARG A 325 -16.43 10.10 -18.49
C ARG A 325 -15.47 9.70 -17.37
N GLY A 326 -15.92 9.69 -16.11
CA GLY A 326 -15.08 9.27 -14.99
C GLY A 326 -14.64 7.80 -15.11
N THR A 327 -15.54 6.92 -15.58
CA THR A 327 -15.19 5.52 -15.87
C THR A 327 -14.12 5.42 -16.97
N GLN A 328 -14.25 6.18 -18.06
CA GLN A 328 -13.28 6.20 -19.16
C GLN A 328 -11.92 6.76 -18.72
N ALA A 329 -11.90 7.83 -17.91
CA ALA A 329 -10.68 8.40 -17.35
C ALA A 329 -9.95 7.39 -16.45
N LEU A 330 -10.68 6.67 -15.60
CA LEU A 330 -10.12 5.62 -14.74
C LEU A 330 -9.55 4.45 -15.55
N VAL A 331 -10.27 4.00 -16.57
CA VAL A 331 -9.76 2.98 -17.52
C VAL A 331 -8.50 3.49 -18.21
N GLY A 332 -8.44 4.76 -18.58
CA GLY A 332 -7.26 5.35 -19.20
C GLY A 332 -6.03 5.35 -18.29
N ILE A 333 -6.20 5.68 -17.01
CA ILE A 333 -5.13 5.59 -15.99
C ILE A 333 -4.61 4.15 -15.87
N VAL A 334 -5.50 3.16 -15.85
CA VAL A 334 -5.11 1.74 -15.70
C VAL A 334 -4.50 1.19 -16.99
N ALA A 335 -5.02 1.61 -18.15
CA ALA A 335 -4.51 1.21 -19.46
C ALA A 335 -3.08 1.72 -19.72
N SER A 336 -2.75 2.94 -19.27
CA SER A 336 -1.39 3.45 -19.42
C SER A 336 -0.35 2.68 -18.57
N ALA A 337 -0.79 1.99 -17.50
CA ALA A 337 0.04 1.12 -16.68
C ALA A 337 -0.15 -0.38 -16.97
N ASP A 338 -0.50 -0.71 -18.22
CA ASP A 338 -0.66 -2.09 -18.70
C ASP A 338 -1.65 -2.96 -17.93
N GLY A 339 -2.69 -2.35 -17.36
CA GLY A 339 -3.71 -3.04 -16.56
C GLY A 339 -4.85 -3.68 -17.35
N VAL A 340 -4.87 -3.59 -18.69
CA VAL A 340 -5.96 -4.12 -19.52
C VAL A 340 -5.55 -5.43 -20.19
N GLN A 341 -6.34 -6.48 -19.96
CA GLN A 341 -6.15 -7.81 -20.54
C GLN A 341 -7.49 -8.43 -20.96
N VAL A 342 -7.45 -9.27 -21.99
CA VAL A 342 -8.56 -10.12 -22.42
C VAL A 342 -8.03 -11.54 -22.59
N THR A 343 -8.40 -12.42 -21.66
CA THR A 343 -7.99 -13.82 -21.64
C THR A 343 -9.21 -14.74 -21.42
N GLY A 344 -9.01 -16.04 -21.54
CA GLY A 344 -10.01 -17.06 -21.19
C GLY A 344 -10.27 -17.18 -19.68
N ASP A 345 -9.38 -16.64 -18.83
CA ASP A 345 -9.55 -16.54 -17.38
C ASP A 345 -9.94 -15.10 -16.99
N GLU A 346 -11.23 -14.79 -17.17
CA GLU A 346 -11.75 -13.43 -16.97
C GLU A 346 -11.54 -12.89 -15.55
N LEU A 347 -11.60 -13.75 -14.52
CA LEU A 347 -11.39 -13.32 -13.13
C LEU A 347 -9.96 -12.84 -12.90
N SER A 348 -8.97 -13.52 -13.49
CA SER A 348 -7.57 -13.10 -13.42
C SER A 348 -7.33 -11.79 -14.17
N ALA A 349 -7.98 -11.57 -15.31
CA ALA A 349 -7.92 -10.30 -16.03
C ALA A 349 -8.53 -9.13 -15.21
N VAL A 350 -9.68 -9.37 -14.56
CA VAL A 350 -10.30 -8.37 -13.66
C VAL A 350 -9.42 -8.11 -12.44
N ARG A 351 -8.81 -9.16 -11.87
CA ARG A 351 -7.86 -8.99 -10.75
C ARG A 351 -6.64 -8.17 -11.18
N HIS A 352 -6.08 -8.43 -12.36
CA HIS A 352 -4.96 -7.64 -12.91
C HIS A 352 -5.32 -6.16 -13.04
N PHE A 353 -6.52 -5.84 -13.56
CA PHE A 353 -7.01 -4.47 -13.62
C PHE A 353 -7.03 -3.81 -12.23
N SER A 354 -7.63 -4.48 -11.23
CA SER A 354 -7.69 -3.95 -9.87
C SER A 354 -6.30 -3.81 -9.22
N ASN A 355 -5.41 -4.78 -9.46
CA ASN A 355 -4.05 -4.75 -8.94
C ASN A 355 -3.29 -3.54 -9.50
N THR A 356 -3.34 -3.33 -10.83
CA THR A 356 -2.74 -2.16 -11.48
C THR A 356 -3.33 -0.87 -10.95
N LEU A 357 -4.66 -0.80 -10.82
CA LEU A 357 -5.33 0.37 -10.28
C LEU A 357 -4.83 0.73 -8.87
N PHE A 358 -4.84 -0.23 -7.94
CA PHE A 358 -4.39 0.03 -6.58
C PHE A 358 -2.87 0.27 -6.48
N ASN A 359 -2.07 -0.23 -7.44
CA ASN A 359 -0.65 0.10 -7.54
C ASN A 359 -0.46 1.59 -7.87
N VAL A 360 -1.14 2.10 -8.90
CA VAL A 360 -1.00 3.49 -9.35
C VAL A 360 -1.73 4.49 -8.44
N MET A 361 -2.80 4.07 -7.76
CA MET A 361 -3.42 4.89 -6.70
C MET A 361 -2.46 5.12 -5.52
N ARG A 362 -1.59 4.14 -5.21
CA ARG A 362 -0.67 4.24 -4.07
C ARG A 362 0.69 4.83 -4.45
N GLY A 363 1.21 4.51 -5.64
CA GLY A 363 2.53 4.96 -6.12
C GLY A 363 2.50 6.13 -7.09
N GLY A 364 1.35 6.44 -7.69
CA GLY A 364 1.18 7.42 -8.76
C GLY A 364 1.38 6.84 -10.16
N ILE A 365 1.04 7.65 -11.16
CA ILE A 365 1.18 7.38 -12.60
C ILE A 365 1.75 8.62 -13.29
N PRO A 366 2.63 8.52 -14.31
CA PRO A 366 3.03 9.67 -15.10
C PRO A 366 1.83 10.36 -15.75
N ASP A 367 1.87 11.70 -15.79
CA ASP A 367 0.80 12.54 -16.30
C ASP A 367 0.40 12.24 -17.75
N ASP A 368 1.40 12.20 -18.63
CA ASP A 368 1.25 12.02 -20.08
C ASP A 368 2.46 11.24 -20.64
N GLY A 369 2.58 9.98 -20.23
CA GLY A 369 3.69 9.12 -20.64
C GLY A 369 5.06 9.71 -20.32
N TYR A 370 5.85 9.98 -21.36
CA TYR A 370 7.16 10.62 -21.25
C TYR A 370 7.15 12.11 -21.60
N VAL A 371 5.99 12.72 -21.84
CA VAL A 371 5.90 14.14 -22.16
C VAL A 371 5.98 14.96 -20.87
N ILE A 372 6.91 15.90 -20.84
CA ILE A 372 7.15 16.82 -19.73
C ILE A 372 6.63 18.20 -20.09
N SER A 373 5.96 18.86 -19.13
CA SER A 373 5.68 20.30 -19.17
C SER A 373 6.88 21.08 -18.63
N ARG A 374 7.39 22.04 -19.41
CA ARG A 374 8.44 22.97 -18.95
C ARG A 374 8.03 23.69 -17.69
N ASP A 375 6.80 24.20 -17.63
CA ASP A 375 6.35 25.04 -16.52
C ASP A 375 6.27 24.24 -15.21
N ASP A 376 5.86 22.97 -15.28
CA ASP A 376 5.85 22.08 -14.12
C ASP A 376 7.27 21.69 -13.69
N PHE A 377 8.17 21.39 -14.63
CA PHE A 377 9.58 21.13 -14.34
C PHE A 377 10.28 22.35 -13.73
N ALA A 378 10.07 23.54 -14.29
CA ALA A 378 10.60 24.79 -13.76
C ALA A 378 10.06 25.09 -12.35
N SER A 379 8.77 24.82 -12.10
CA SER A 379 8.18 24.92 -10.75
C SER A 379 8.83 23.96 -9.77
N TYR A 380 9.06 22.71 -10.18
CA TYR A 380 9.79 21.73 -9.39
C TYR A 380 11.22 22.21 -9.07
N VAL A 381 12.00 22.65 -10.07
CA VAL A 381 13.37 23.14 -9.85
C VAL A 381 13.37 24.35 -8.90
N ALA A 382 12.41 25.27 -9.02
CA ALA A 382 12.29 26.43 -8.13
C ALA A 382 12.03 26.03 -6.67
N LYS A 383 11.18 25.02 -6.42
CA LYS A 383 10.91 24.52 -5.06
C LYS A 383 12.03 23.64 -4.52
N ALA A 384 12.69 22.87 -5.39
CA ALA A 384 13.81 22.03 -5.01
C ALA A 384 15.06 22.86 -4.68
N SER A 385 15.40 23.84 -5.53
CA SER A 385 16.62 24.63 -5.37
C SER A 385 16.47 26.03 -5.97
N ALA A 386 16.23 27.02 -5.11
CA ALA A 386 16.11 28.42 -5.53
C ALA A 386 17.39 28.92 -6.25
N ARG A 387 18.56 28.41 -5.84
CA ARG A 387 19.86 28.75 -6.46
C ARG A 387 19.98 28.21 -7.89
N VAL A 388 19.63 26.94 -8.12
CA VAL A 388 19.67 26.34 -9.47
C VAL A 388 18.65 27.03 -10.37
N SER A 389 17.43 27.26 -9.87
CA SER A 389 16.39 27.98 -10.61
C SER A 389 16.83 29.38 -11.03
N ALA A 390 17.45 30.17 -10.14
CA ALA A 390 17.96 31.49 -10.48
C ALA A 390 19.09 31.46 -11.51
N ARG A 391 20.04 30.52 -11.37
CA ARG A 391 21.18 30.35 -12.31
C ARG A 391 20.73 29.96 -13.72
N HIS A 392 19.67 29.15 -13.83
CA HIS A 392 19.13 28.65 -15.09
C HIS A 392 17.82 29.32 -15.48
N ALA A 393 17.51 30.50 -14.93
CA ALA A 393 16.23 31.17 -15.16
C ALA A 393 15.95 31.40 -16.65
N GLY A 394 16.95 31.72 -17.47
CA GLY A 394 16.80 31.88 -18.93
C GLY A 394 16.52 30.56 -19.67
N PHE A 395 17.15 29.46 -19.25
CA PHE A 395 16.94 28.12 -19.82
C PHE A 395 15.56 27.55 -19.44
N LEU A 396 15.14 27.77 -18.19
CA LEU A 396 13.86 27.36 -17.63
C LEU A 396 12.70 28.31 -17.99
N ALA A 397 13.01 29.53 -18.47
CA ALA A 397 11.99 30.52 -18.82
C ALA A 397 11.21 30.11 -20.06
N GLY A 398 9.90 30.29 -19.98
CA GLY A 398 9.01 30.37 -21.13
C GLY A 398 8.46 31.77 -21.32
N ARG A 399 7.77 32.04 -22.43
CA ARG A 399 6.80 33.14 -22.44
C ARG A 399 5.70 32.82 -21.41
N ALA A 400 5.54 33.66 -20.40
CA ALA A 400 4.43 33.56 -19.45
C ALA A 400 3.10 33.73 -20.19
N GLY A 401 2.39 32.64 -20.44
CA GLY A 401 1.12 32.63 -21.15
C GLY A 401 0.00 33.28 -20.33
N ARG A 402 -0.16 34.60 -20.46
CA ARG A 402 -1.49 35.22 -20.37
C ARG A 402 -2.14 35.09 -21.74
N GLY A 403 -3.04 34.11 -21.89
CA GLY A 403 -4.13 34.04 -22.88
C GLY A 403 -3.82 34.38 -24.36
N ALA A 404 -3.95 33.36 -25.21
CA ALA A 404 -4.45 33.47 -26.59
C ALA A 404 -3.64 34.30 -27.62
N GLU A 405 -2.35 34.01 -27.81
CA GLU A 405 -1.64 34.36 -29.06
C GLU A 405 -1.19 33.11 -29.84
N PRO A 406 -1.06 33.18 -31.19
CA PRO A 406 -0.88 32.00 -32.06
C PRO A 406 0.50 31.35 -31.91
N ALA A 407 0.53 30.02 -32.08
CA ALA A 407 1.68 29.11 -31.97
C ALA A 407 2.80 29.28 -33.04
N GLU A 408 2.90 30.43 -33.71
CA GLU A 408 3.81 30.64 -34.86
C GLU A 408 5.09 31.44 -34.52
N VAL A 409 5.31 31.84 -33.26
CA VAL A 409 6.52 32.56 -32.85
C VAL A 409 7.49 31.61 -32.13
N PRO A 410 8.76 31.47 -32.57
CA PRO A 410 9.73 30.60 -31.92
C PRO A 410 9.99 31.00 -30.46
N GLU A 411 10.21 30.00 -29.59
CA GLU A 411 10.67 30.22 -28.21
C GLU A 411 11.99 31.01 -28.18
N PRO A 412 12.31 31.72 -27.07
CA PRO A 412 13.59 32.37 -26.91
C PRO A 412 14.74 31.42 -27.27
N PRO A 413 15.74 31.85 -28.07
CA PRO A 413 16.88 31.01 -28.40
C PRO A 413 17.57 30.51 -27.12
N GLY A 414 17.61 29.20 -26.92
CA GLY A 414 18.26 28.57 -25.77
C GLY A 414 17.37 28.25 -24.57
N SER A 415 16.05 28.47 -24.63
CA SER A 415 15.10 27.99 -23.61
C SER A 415 14.54 26.60 -23.90
N LEU A 416 14.01 25.93 -22.87
CA LEU A 416 13.29 24.67 -23.02
C LEU A 416 11.98 24.85 -23.83
N PRO A 417 11.62 23.91 -24.72
CA PRO A 417 10.29 23.84 -25.32
C PRO A 417 9.19 23.71 -24.27
N GLU A 418 7.99 24.24 -24.55
CA GLU A 418 6.82 24.12 -23.62
C GLU A 418 6.51 22.66 -23.24
N ARG A 419 6.59 21.77 -24.23
CA ARG A 419 6.42 20.33 -24.10
C ARG A 419 7.56 19.61 -24.80
N LEU A 420 8.15 18.62 -24.13
CA LEU A 420 9.27 17.82 -24.66
C LEU A 420 9.26 16.42 -24.04
N ALA A 421 9.91 15.46 -24.68
CA ALA A 421 10.07 14.12 -24.10
C ALA A 421 11.07 14.13 -22.94
N HIS A 422 10.91 13.21 -21.98
CA HIS A 422 11.79 13.07 -20.82
C HIS A 422 13.26 12.85 -21.24
N ALA A 423 13.52 12.03 -22.27
CA ALA A 423 14.87 11.83 -22.79
C ALA A 423 15.48 13.14 -23.34
N GLU A 424 14.69 13.92 -24.07
CA GLU A 424 15.12 15.22 -24.61
C GLU A 424 15.40 16.24 -23.50
N LEU A 425 14.63 16.20 -22.40
CA LEU A 425 14.90 17.01 -21.21
C LEU A 425 16.27 16.67 -20.61
N LEU A 426 16.57 15.37 -20.43
CA LEU A 426 17.85 14.93 -19.90
C LEU A 426 19.01 15.36 -20.79
N ASP A 427 18.88 15.22 -22.11
CA ASP A 427 19.90 15.66 -23.08
C ASP A 427 20.11 17.19 -23.04
N ALA A 428 19.01 17.96 -23.02
CA ALA A 428 19.06 19.42 -22.97
C ALA A 428 19.68 19.94 -21.66
N VAL A 429 19.41 19.28 -20.54
CA VAL A 429 20.00 19.58 -19.24
C VAL A 429 21.47 19.20 -19.20
N ALA A 430 21.84 18.02 -19.71
CA ALA A 430 23.23 17.59 -19.77
C ALA A 430 24.10 18.58 -20.58
N ALA A 431 23.54 19.16 -21.65
CA ALA A 431 24.20 20.20 -22.46
C ALA A 431 24.47 21.51 -21.70
N GLN A 432 23.77 21.78 -20.59
CA GLN A 432 24.06 22.94 -19.72
C GLN A 432 25.34 22.75 -18.90
N GLY A 433 25.83 21.51 -18.76
CA GLY A 433 27.06 21.20 -18.03
C GLY A 433 26.99 21.47 -16.51
N ASP A 434 25.78 21.55 -15.94
CA ASP A 434 25.57 21.79 -14.51
C ASP A 434 25.10 20.51 -13.77
N PRO A 435 25.97 19.88 -12.96
CA PRO A 435 25.63 18.67 -12.22
C PRO A 435 24.45 18.80 -11.24
N GLU A 436 24.14 20.01 -10.75
CA GLU A 436 23.00 20.21 -9.84
C GLU A 436 21.68 20.19 -10.61
N LEU A 437 21.65 20.78 -11.81
CA LEU A 437 20.49 20.71 -12.69
C LEU A 437 20.31 19.28 -13.24
N ASP A 438 21.41 18.62 -13.61
CA ASP A 438 21.44 17.22 -14.08
C ASP A 438 20.83 16.27 -13.03
N ARG A 439 21.23 16.41 -11.76
CA ARG A 439 20.63 15.67 -10.64
C ARG A 439 19.11 15.91 -10.54
N LEU A 440 18.69 17.17 -10.55
CA LEU A 440 17.26 17.52 -10.41
C LEU A 440 16.43 17.02 -11.59
N ALA A 441 16.96 17.08 -12.82
CA ALA A 441 16.32 16.52 -14.00
C ALA A 441 16.15 15.00 -13.89
N HIS A 442 17.17 14.29 -13.40
CA HIS A 442 17.06 12.86 -13.13
C HIS A 442 16.11 12.55 -11.97
N GLU A 443 16.03 13.35 -10.91
CA GLU A 443 15.08 13.09 -9.80
C GLU A 443 13.61 13.40 -10.15
N TYR A 444 13.38 14.13 -11.23
CA TYR A 444 12.05 14.60 -11.61
C TYR A 444 11.15 13.45 -12.10
N LEU A 445 9.98 13.33 -11.48
CA LEU A 445 8.96 12.34 -11.79
C LEU A 445 7.60 13.05 -11.86
N PRO A 446 7.00 13.24 -13.06
CA PRO A 446 5.75 13.97 -13.25
C PRO A 446 4.52 13.11 -12.91
N LEU A 447 4.46 12.58 -11.68
CA LEU A 447 3.40 11.67 -11.26
C LEU A 447 2.16 12.42 -10.77
N THR A 448 1.00 11.81 -10.98
CA THR A 448 -0.29 12.24 -10.42
C THR A 448 -1.04 11.02 -9.85
N PHE A 449 -2.29 11.20 -9.40
CA PHE A 449 -3.20 10.16 -8.91
C PHE A 449 -2.80 9.43 -7.61
N SER A 450 -1.56 9.58 -7.15
CA SER A 450 -1.09 8.96 -5.91
C SER A 450 -1.80 9.52 -4.67
N ARG A 451 -2.03 8.65 -3.68
CA ARG A 451 -2.51 9.01 -2.34
C ARG A 451 -2.00 8.05 -1.28
N ARG A 452 -1.95 8.52 -0.03
CA ARG A 452 -1.75 7.62 1.12
C ARG A 452 -2.94 6.68 1.27
N HIS A 453 -2.65 5.45 1.69
CA HIS A 453 -3.61 4.35 1.78
C HIS A 453 -4.34 4.32 3.14
N GLY A 454 -4.79 5.49 3.60
CA GLY A 454 -5.70 5.62 4.73
C GLY A 454 -7.14 5.31 4.35
N ASP A 455 -7.85 4.60 5.23
CA ASP A 455 -9.26 4.22 5.10
C ASP A 455 -9.81 3.74 6.48
N PRO A 456 -11.12 3.51 6.63
CA PRO A 456 -11.73 3.08 7.90
C PRO A 456 -11.14 1.82 8.55
N SER A 457 -10.56 0.92 7.76
CA SER A 457 -9.89 -0.30 8.26
C SER A 457 -8.38 -0.11 8.51
N ARG A 458 -7.85 1.06 8.16
CA ARG A 458 -6.47 1.54 8.41
C ARG A 458 -6.50 2.94 9.05
N PRO A 459 -7.21 3.14 10.17
CA PRO A 459 -7.54 4.47 10.70
C PRO A 459 -6.33 5.27 11.22
N TRP A 460 -5.19 4.60 11.47
CA TRP A 460 -3.92 5.23 11.84
C TRP A 460 -3.21 5.92 10.66
N ASN A 461 -3.62 5.63 9.42
CA ASN A 461 -3.11 6.31 8.23
C ASN A 461 -4.06 7.44 7.84
N ASP A 462 -3.61 8.68 7.97
CA ASP A 462 -4.32 9.81 7.36
C ASP A 462 -4.15 9.79 5.83
N PHE A 463 -5.13 10.34 5.11
CA PHE A 463 -5.09 10.43 3.66
C PHE A 463 -5.65 11.74 3.12
N ALA A 464 -5.08 12.15 1.99
CA ALA A 464 -5.60 13.20 1.13
C ALA A 464 -5.40 12.78 -0.33
N ILE A 465 -6.41 12.99 -1.15
CA ILE A 465 -6.43 12.78 -2.60
C ILE A 465 -6.25 14.14 -3.25
N ALA A 466 -5.00 14.52 -3.48
CA ALA A 466 -4.62 15.82 -4.02
C ALA A 466 -4.31 15.71 -5.51
N VAL A 467 -5.37 15.56 -6.33
CA VAL A 467 -5.25 15.48 -7.79
C VAL A 467 -5.51 16.82 -8.49
N LYS A 468 -6.08 17.80 -7.77
CA LYS A 468 -6.39 19.15 -8.27
C LYS A 468 -6.11 20.21 -7.20
N ASP A 469 -5.80 21.42 -7.65
CA ASP A 469 -5.63 22.58 -6.78
C ASP A 469 -6.99 23.24 -6.44
N GLU A 470 -6.95 24.32 -5.66
CA GLU A 470 -8.16 25.06 -5.25
C GLU A 470 -8.91 25.73 -6.42
N HIS A 471 -8.31 25.78 -7.61
CA HIS A 471 -8.91 26.29 -8.84
C HIS A 471 -9.31 25.17 -9.81
N GLY A 472 -9.27 23.90 -9.38
CA GLY A 472 -9.63 22.74 -10.18
C GLY A 472 -8.57 22.34 -11.23
N ARG A 473 -7.38 22.95 -11.21
CA ARG A 473 -6.28 22.59 -12.14
C ARG A 473 -5.58 21.33 -11.66
N LYS A 474 -5.19 20.46 -12.59
CA LYS A 474 -4.50 19.20 -12.29
C LYS A 474 -3.21 19.45 -11.49
N LEU A 475 -3.00 18.67 -10.43
CA LEU A 475 -1.77 18.67 -9.64
C LEU A 475 -0.91 17.46 -9.97
N LEU A 476 0.36 17.72 -10.24
CA LEU A 476 1.41 16.71 -10.29
C LEU A 476 2.10 16.68 -8.93
N GLY A 477 2.11 15.52 -8.30
CA GLY A 477 2.53 15.36 -6.92
C GLY A 477 2.43 13.91 -6.48
N TYR A 478 3.38 13.53 -5.63
CA TYR A 478 3.34 12.26 -4.93
C TYR A 478 3.85 12.38 -3.51
N GLN A 479 3.30 11.54 -2.65
CA GLN A 479 3.79 11.31 -1.30
C GLN A 479 3.61 9.85 -0.92
N GLY A 480 4.61 9.28 -0.25
CA GLY A 480 4.52 7.90 0.17
C GLY A 480 5.59 7.54 1.18
N ASN A 481 5.25 6.59 2.05
CA ASN A 481 6.24 5.95 2.89
C ASN A 481 7.26 5.24 1.99
N TRP A 482 8.52 5.25 2.41
CA TRP A 482 9.67 4.78 1.63
C TRP A 482 9.43 3.42 0.96
N ARG A 483 9.15 2.40 1.76
CA ARG A 483 8.91 1.03 1.27
C ARG A 483 7.71 0.96 0.33
N ASP A 484 6.59 1.58 0.69
CA ASP A 484 5.36 1.48 -0.09
C ASP A 484 5.55 2.03 -1.50
N ILE A 485 6.11 3.24 -1.62
CA ILE A 485 6.21 3.92 -2.91
C ILE A 485 7.23 3.25 -3.84
N PHE A 486 8.40 2.85 -3.33
CA PHE A 486 9.41 2.17 -4.15
C PHE A 486 8.98 0.77 -4.59
N GLN A 487 8.18 0.07 -3.78
CA GLN A 487 7.56 -1.18 -4.20
C GLN A 487 6.55 -0.97 -5.33
N ASN A 488 5.75 0.10 -5.29
CA ASN A 488 4.80 0.39 -6.37
C ASN A 488 5.52 0.83 -7.65
N TRP A 489 6.60 1.59 -7.50
CA TRP A 489 7.45 2.05 -8.61
C TRP A 489 8.19 0.91 -9.29
N GLU A 490 8.55 -0.16 -8.58
CA GLU A 490 9.10 -1.37 -9.20
C GLU A 490 8.15 -1.95 -10.26
N ALA A 491 6.85 -2.08 -9.95
CA ALA A 491 5.87 -2.54 -10.92
C ALA A 491 5.62 -1.51 -12.04
N LEU A 492 5.54 -0.22 -11.68
CA LEU A 492 5.35 0.88 -12.63
C LEU A 492 6.49 0.94 -13.68
N ALA A 493 7.72 0.64 -13.29
CA ALA A 493 8.88 0.65 -14.15
C ALA A 493 8.81 -0.36 -15.30
N TYR A 494 7.96 -1.41 -15.23
CA TYR A 494 7.73 -2.31 -16.37
C TYR A 494 6.86 -1.67 -17.46
N SER A 495 5.97 -0.73 -17.10
CA SER A 495 5.12 0.01 -18.03
C SER A 495 5.72 1.33 -18.48
N PHE A 496 6.63 1.89 -17.68
CA PHE A 496 7.39 3.10 -17.98
C PHE A 496 8.89 2.94 -17.72
N PRO A 497 9.61 2.09 -18.48
CA PRO A 497 11.03 1.83 -18.26
C PRO A 497 11.90 3.08 -18.24
N GLY A 498 11.62 4.08 -19.08
CA GLY A 498 12.33 5.36 -19.17
C GLY A 498 12.40 6.22 -17.89
N TYR A 499 11.64 5.89 -16.83
CA TYR A 499 11.74 6.55 -15.52
C TYR A 499 12.51 5.73 -14.47
N THR A 500 13.03 4.55 -14.82
CA THR A 500 13.68 3.65 -13.86
C THR A 500 14.89 4.31 -13.20
N GLU A 501 15.76 4.94 -13.98
CA GLU A 501 16.92 5.66 -13.46
C GLU A 501 16.48 6.84 -12.58
N SER A 502 15.39 7.54 -12.93
CA SER A 502 14.85 8.61 -12.10
C SER A 502 14.40 8.12 -10.72
N MET A 503 13.76 6.95 -10.67
CA MET A 503 13.40 6.29 -9.40
C MET A 503 14.64 5.90 -8.58
N ILE A 504 15.72 5.45 -9.23
CA ILE A 504 17.01 5.12 -8.60
C ILE A 504 17.68 6.39 -8.05
N PHE A 505 17.69 7.49 -8.80
CA PHE A 505 18.20 8.78 -8.35
C PHE A 505 17.42 9.26 -7.11
N LYS A 506 16.09 9.21 -7.15
CA LYS A 506 15.25 9.60 -6.01
C LYS A 506 15.54 8.74 -4.77
N PHE A 507 15.72 7.43 -4.94
CA PHE A 507 16.11 6.51 -3.86
C PHE A 507 17.47 6.87 -3.27
N LEU A 508 18.49 6.96 -4.11
CA LEU A 508 19.86 7.10 -3.65
C LEU A 508 20.12 8.48 -3.06
N ASN A 509 19.61 9.55 -3.69
CA ASN A 509 19.83 10.91 -3.19
C ASN A 509 19.12 11.15 -1.86
N ALA A 510 17.93 10.57 -1.67
CA ALA A 510 17.24 10.61 -0.39
C ALA A 510 17.86 9.66 0.68
N SER A 511 18.86 8.84 0.33
CA SER A 511 19.57 7.99 1.31
C SER A 511 20.68 8.77 2.03
N THR A 512 20.86 8.53 3.32
CA THR A 512 21.77 9.26 4.22
C THR A 512 23.23 8.79 4.08
N ALA A 513 24.17 9.62 4.53
CA ALA A 513 25.61 9.30 4.50
C ALA A 513 26.02 8.17 5.46
N ASP A 514 25.17 7.82 6.42
CA ASP A 514 25.33 6.64 7.27
C ASP A 514 24.58 5.39 6.76
N GLY A 515 24.05 5.42 5.53
CA GLY A 515 23.52 4.25 4.82
C GLY A 515 22.08 3.87 5.16
N HIS A 516 21.26 4.86 5.52
CA HIS A 516 19.83 4.74 5.83
C HIS A 516 19.00 5.73 4.98
N ASN A 517 17.79 6.06 5.41
CA ASN A 517 16.86 6.94 4.69
C ASN A 517 15.81 7.54 5.63
N PRO A 518 15.21 8.69 5.27
CA PRO A 518 14.00 9.20 5.90
C PRO A 518 12.82 8.24 5.70
N TYR A 519 11.75 8.43 6.47
CA TYR A 519 10.58 7.55 6.43
C TYR A 519 9.69 7.78 5.20
N ARG A 520 9.63 9.01 4.67
CA ARG A 520 8.68 9.39 3.62
C ARG A 520 9.33 10.23 2.52
N LEU A 521 8.87 10.00 1.30
CA LEU A 521 9.24 10.79 0.12
C LEU A 521 8.11 11.72 -0.29
N THR A 522 8.50 12.85 -0.86
CA THR A 522 7.63 13.82 -1.52
C THR A 522 8.18 14.14 -2.91
N ARG A 523 7.38 14.83 -3.73
CA ARG A 523 7.81 15.28 -5.07
C ARG A 523 9.13 16.05 -5.00
N GLU A 524 9.21 17.06 -4.13
CA GLU A 524 10.37 17.94 -4.01
C GLU A 524 11.52 17.32 -3.19
N GLY A 525 11.24 16.41 -2.26
CA GLY A 525 12.26 15.91 -1.33
C GLY A 525 11.79 14.74 -0.47
N PHE A 526 11.90 14.90 0.85
CA PHE A 526 11.60 13.87 1.83
C PHE A 526 11.27 14.46 3.21
N ASP A 527 10.57 13.66 4.02
CA ASP A 527 10.21 13.98 5.41
C ASP A 527 10.76 12.91 6.37
N TRP A 528 11.27 13.34 7.52
CA TRP A 528 11.64 12.48 8.64
C TRP A 528 10.61 12.54 9.78
N GLU A 529 10.57 11.50 10.60
CA GLU A 529 9.75 11.49 11.82
C GLU A 529 10.38 12.39 12.89
N VAL A 530 9.53 13.00 13.72
CA VAL A 530 9.92 13.81 14.88
C VAL A 530 9.31 13.21 16.14
N LEU A 531 9.97 13.42 17.28
CA LEU A 531 9.43 12.99 18.57
C LEU A 531 8.29 13.94 19.00
N ASP A 532 7.18 13.37 19.44
CA ASP A 532 6.07 14.07 20.09
C ASP A 532 6.10 13.71 21.59
N PRO A 533 6.40 14.68 22.47
CA PRO A 533 6.48 14.43 23.92
C PRO A 533 5.17 13.95 24.54
N GLU A 534 4.02 14.25 23.94
CA GLU A 534 2.69 13.91 24.45
C GLU A 534 2.20 12.55 23.90
N ASP A 535 2.86 11.99 22.88
CA ASP A 535 2.56 10.67 22.33
C ASP A 535 3.60 9.63 22.79
N PRO A 536 3.24 8.72 23.73
CA PRO A 536 4.15 7.67 24.18
C PRO A 536 4.50 6.63 23.10
N TRP A 537 3.83 6.67 21.93
CA TRP A 537 4.17 5.87 20.75
C TRP A 537 5.14 6.58 19.79
N SER A 538 5.48 7.84 20.06
CA SER A 538 6.41 8.59 19.24
C SER A 538 7.85 8.15 19.48
N TYR A 539 8.46 7.63 18.43
CA TYR A 539 9.87 7.26 18.41
C TYR A 539 10.48 7.77 17.09
N VAL A 540 11.79 7.68 16.94
CA VAL A 540 12.49 7.86 15.64
C VAL A 540 13.42 6.69 15.38
N GLY A 541 13.79 6.47 14.12
CA GLY A 541 14.80 5.47 13.76
C GLY A 541 14.80 5.13 12.28
N TYR A 542 15.52 4.07 11.93
CA TYR A 542 15.68 3.61 10.55
C TYR A 542 15.28 2.14 10.42
N TRP A 543 14.38 1.82 9.49
CA TRP A 543 13.97 0.45 9.22
C TRP A 543 15.10 -0.33 8.52
N GLY A 544 15.35 -1.56 8.98
CA GLY A 544 16.49 -2.37 8.52
C GLY A 544 16.40 -2.81 7.06
N ASP A 545 15.19 -3.03 6.54
CA ASP A 545 14.93 -3.56 5.20
C ASP A 545 14.88 -2.48 4.11
N HIS A 546 14.70 -1.20 4.47
CA HIS A 546 14.40 -0.11 3.53
C HIS A 546 15.45 0.12 2.43
N GLN A 547 16.69 -0.35 2.60
CA GLN A 547 17.78 -0.05 1.68
C GLN A 547 18.01 -1.14 0.63
N VAL A 548 18.26 -2.38 1.05
CA VAL A 548 18.91 -3.39 0.20
C VAL A 548 18.00 -3.87 -0.92
N ILE A 549 16.86 -4.49 -0.58
CA ILE A 549 16.06 -5.20 -1.57
C ILE A 549 15.32 -4.23 -2.50
N TYR A 550 14.80 -3.11 -1.98
CA TYR A 550 14.03 -2.16 -2.78
C TYR A 550 14.90 -1.45 -3.82
N LEU A 551 16.11 -1.03 -3.45
CA LEU A 551 17.09 -0.50 -4.40
C LEU A 551 17.50 -1.56 -5.43
N LEU A 552 17.80 -2.78 -4.98
CA LEU A 552 18.26 -3.85 -5.85
C LEU A 552 17.25 -4.16 -6.95
N LYS A 553 15.96 -4.17 -6.64
CA LYS A 553 14.92 -4.44 -7.64
C LYS A 553 14.89 -3.37 -8.72
N LEU A 554 15.05 -2.09 -8.39
CA LEU A 554 15.17 -1.02 -9.38
C LEU A 554 16.45 -1.14 -10.22
N LEU A 555 17.60 -1.46 -9.60
CA LEU A 555 18.86 -1.70 -10.31
C LEU A 555 18.76 -2.89 -11.28
N GLU A 556 18.07 -3.96 -10.89
CA GLU A 556 17.83 -5.12 -11.74
C GLU A 556 16.85 -4.80 -12.87
N VAL A 557 15.82 -3.98 -12.64
CA VAL A 557 14.94 -3.49 -13.72
C VAL A 557 15.75 -2.65 -14.70
N SER A 558 16.53 -1.67 -14.23
CA SER A 558 17.40 -0.87 -15.11
C SER A 558 18.36 -1.75 -15.90
N GLY A 559 19.06 -2.70 -15.27
CA GLY A 559 19.97 -3.61 -15.98
C GLY A 559 19.27 -4.52 -17.01
N ARG A 560 17.97 -4.80 -16.85
CA ARG A 560 17.18 -5.56 -17.84
C ARG A 560 16.79 -4.70 -19.03
N PHE A 561 16.28 -3.49 -18.79
CA PHE A 561 15.74 -2.61 -19.84
C PHE A 561 16.82 -1.73 -20.50
N HIS A 562 17.75 -1.20 -19.72
CA HIS A 562 18.80 -0.24 -20.12
C HIS A 562 20.21 -0.76 -19.78
N PRO A 563 20.68 -1.84 -20.45
CA PRO A 563 22.01 -2.39 -20.16
C PRO A 563 23.11 -1.33 -20.36
N GLY A 564 23.98 -1.14 -19.35
CA GLY A 564 25.05 -0.13 -19.38
C GLY A 564 24.70 1.21 -18.71
N ALA A 565 23.42 1.50 -18.44
CA ALA A 565 23.00 2.78 -17.86
C ALA A 565 23.56 3.00 -16.45
N ILE A 566 23.52 1.96 -15.61
CA ILE A 566 24.04 1.98 -14.24
C ILE A 566 25.57 2.03 -14.23
N GLU A 567 26.22 1.27 -15.11
CA GLU A 567 27.67 1.27 -15.29
C GLU A 567 28.20 2.68 -15.61
N ALA A 568 27.50 3.42 -16.47
CA ALA A 568 27.86 4.78 -16.86
C ALA A 568 27.81 5.80 -15.71
N LEU A 569 27.10 5.48 -14.63
CA LEU A 569 26.94 6.35 -13.45
C LEU A 569 27.97 6.06 -12.35
N LEU A 570 28.76 4.98 -12.45
CA LEU A 570 29.72 4.56 -11.42
C LEU A 570 30.74 5.64 -11.06
N THR A 571 31.16 6.46 -12.02
CA THR A 571 32.18 7.50 -11.82
C THR A 571 31.62 8.93 -11.82
N ARG A 572 30.39 9.13 -12.32
CA ARG A 572 29.75 10.45 -12.42
C ARG A 572 29.29 10.94 -11.06
N ARG A 573 29.76 12.12 -10.64
CA ARG A 573 29.42 12.74 -9.34
C ARG A 573 28.10 13.50 -9.40
N LEU A 574 26.99 12.77 -9.51
CA LEU A 574 25.63 13.31 -9.58
C LEU A 574 24.77 13.01 -8.35
N PHE A 575 25.23 12.11 -7.49
CA PHE A 575 24.47 11.69 -6.32
C PHE A 575 24.82 12.54 -5.10
N THR A 576 23.91 12.57 -4.13
CA THR A 576 24.08 13.31 -2.88
C THR A 576 23.59 12.50 -1.67
N TYR A 577 23.62 13.09 -0.47
CA TYR A 577 23.14 12.46 0.76
C TYR A 577 22.10 13.33 1.45
N ALA A 578 20.95 12.72 1.77
CA ALA A 578 19.97 13.30 2.67
C ALA A 578 20.61 13.59 4.03
N ASP A 579 20.24 14.71 4.64
CA ASP A 579 20.62 15.02 6.00
C ASP A 579 19.43 14.89 6.94
N VAL A 580 19.42 13.80 7.70
CA VAL A 580 18.38 13.50 8.68
C VAL A 580 18.95 13.80 10.07
N PRO A 581 18.20 14.48 10.97
CA PRO A 581 18.67 14.88 12.30
C PRO A 581 18.69 13.72 13.29
N TYR A 582 19.11 12.53 12.87
CA TYR A 582 19.27 11.35 13.71
C TYR A 582 20.75 11.10 13.97
N ARG A 583 21.09 10.71 15.21
CA ARG A 583 22.47 10.41 15.63
C ARG A 583 22.55 9.01 16.16
N ILE A 584 23.11 8.10 15.37
CA ILE A 584 23.39 6.73 15.82
C ILE A 584 24.55 6.78 16.83
N LYS A 585 24.32 6.27 18.04
CA LYS A 585 25.27 6.29 19.15
C LYS A 585 26.58 5.53 18.85
N PRO A 586 27.64 5.77 19.64
CA PRO A 586 28.86 4.97 19.60
C PRO A 586 28.60 3.49 19.83
N TYR A 587 29.41 2.62 19.22
CA TYR A 587 29.21 1.17 19.23
C TYR A 587 29.07 0.57 20.63
N GLU A 588 29.85 1.04 21.60
CA GLU A 588 29.82 0.57 22.97
C GLU A 588 28.45 0.85 23.63
N ALA A 589 27.82 1.99 23.30
CA ALA A 589 26.48 2.30 23.75
C ALA A 589 25.42 1.43 23.06
N LEU A 590 25.61 1.09 21.78
CA LEU A 590 24.74 0.15 21.07
C LEU A 590 24.78 -1.24 21.73
N LEU A 591 25.96 -1.73 22.12
CA LEU A 591 26.10 -3.01 22.83
C LEU A 591 25.50 -2.96 24.25
N ALA A 592 25.64 -1.82 24.93
CA ALA A 592 25.15 -1.66 26.30
C ALA A 592 23.62 -1.60 26.40
N ASP A 593 22.97 -0.88 25.48
CA ASP A 593 21.51 -0.81 25.38
C ASP A 593 21.06 -0.73 23.91
N PRO A 594 20.84 -1.89 23.25
CA PRO A 594 20.55 -1.91 21.82
C PRO A 594 19.14 -1.44 21.46
N ARG A 595 18.33 -1.08 22.45
CA ARG A 595 16.99 -0.48 22.24
C ARG A 595 17.02 1.05 22.26
N ASN A 596 18.11 1.64 22.71
CA ASN A 596 18.28 3.09 22.85
C ASN A 596 19.55 3.54 22.10
N THR A 597 19.45 3.61 20.78
CA THR A 597 20.60 3.65 19.86
C THR A 597 20.67 4.89 18.99
N ILE A 598 19.59 5.67 18.90
CA ILE A 598 19.48 6.83 18.03
C ILE A 598 18.88 8.00 18.81
N ASP A 599 19.61 9.11 18.89
CA ASP A 599 19.12 10.37 19.44
C ASP A 599 18.59 11.29 18.32
N PHE A 600 17.54 12.06 18.63
CA PHE A 600 17.04 13.12 17.75
C PHE A 600 17.78 14.44 18.03
N ASP A 601 18.50 14.96 17.03
CA ASP A 601 19.25 16.20 17.11
C ASP A 601 18.35 17.40 16.77
N GLU A 602 17.66 17.92 17.78
CA GLU A 602 16.76 19.08 17.66
C GLU A 602 17.46 20.34 17.12
N SER A 603 18.75 20.49 17.39
CA SER A 603 19.52 21.64 16.88
C SER A 603 19.69 21.53 15.37
N ARG A 604 19.99 20.32 14.87
CA ARG A 604 20.07 20.06 13.44
C ARG A 604 18.71 20.13 12.77
N ASP A 605 17.64 19.61 13.38
CA ASP A 605 16.29 19.72 12.82
C ASP A 605 15.89 21.18 12.57
N ARG A 606 16.06 22.06 13.58
CA ARG A 606 15.79 23.50 13.44
C ARG A 606 16.64 24.14 12.33
N GLU A 607 17.91 23.76 12.23
CA GLU A 607 18.78 24.24 11.18
C GLU A 607 18.32 23.79 9.78
N LEU A 608 17.99 22.51 9.61
CA LEU A 608 17.51 21.96 8.34
C LEU A 608 16.21 22.61 7.91
N ARG A 609 15.24 22.79 8.82
CA ARG A 609 13.98 23.49 8.52
C ARG A 609 14.22 24.93 8.07
N ARG A 610 15.13 25.65 8.73
CA ARG A 610 15.52 27.01 8.31
C ARG A 610 16.14 26.99 6.92
N ARG A 611 17.06 26.07 6.64
CA ARG A 611 17.70 25.94 5.31
C ARG A 611 16.67 25.62 4.22
N VAL A 612 15.71 24.74 4.50
CA VAL A 612 14.63 24.42 3.55
C VAL A 612 13.77 25.64 3.26
N ALA A 613 13.40 26.41 4.28
CA ALA A 613 12.65 27.66 4.09
C ALA A 613 13.43 28.72 3.29
N GLU A 614 14.76 28.80 3.46
CA GLU A 614 15.61 29.79 2.78
C GLU A 614 16.02 29.37 1.35
N ARG A 615 16.21 28.07 1.09
CA ARG A 615 16.89 27.56 -0.12
C ARG A 615 16.04 26.62 -0.99
N GLY A 616 14.90 26.17 -0.48
CA GLY A 616 14.14 25.05 -1.07
C GLY A 616 14.57 23.69 -0.52
N ALA A 617 14.00 22.61 -1.06
CA ALA A 617 14.19 21.25 -0.57
C ALA A 617 15.67 20.80 -0.48
N ASP A 618 16.55 21.32 -1.35
CA ASP A 618 18.01 21.10 -1.32
C ASP A 618 18.65 21.47 0.03
N GLY A 619 18.01 22.34 0.81
CA GLY A 619 18.44 22.70 2.16
C GLY A 619 18.43 21.53 3.17
N ALA A 620 17.70 20.44 2.86
CA ALA A 620 17.65 19.22 3.65
C ALA A 620 18.76 18.19 3.31
N PHE A 621 19.61 18.48 2.32
CA PHE A 621 20.74 17.62 1.98
C PHE A 621 22.02 18.04 2.72
N ARG A 622 23.01 17.15 2.73
CA ARG A 622 24.36 17.49 3.16
C ARG A 622 24.97 18.48 2.17
N LEU A 623 25.42 19.63 2.68
CA LEU A 623 26.00 20.69 1.87
C LEU A 623 27.52 20.69 1.94
N ASP A 624 28.18 21.08 0.85
CA ASP A 624 29.59 21.37 0.77
C ASP A 624 29.92 22.79 1.30
N ALA A 625 31.19 23.17 1.24
CA ALA A 625 31.67 24.47 1.71
C ALA A 625 31.06 25.66 0.93
N ASP A 626 30.63 25.45 -0.32
CA ASP A 626 29.99 26.45 -1.16
C ASP A 626 28.46 26.51 -0.96
N GLY A 627 27.94 25.70 -0.03
CA GLY A 627 26.53 25.61 0.30
C GLY A 627 25.67 24.93 -0.76
N ALA A 628 26.28 24.13 -1.65
CA ALA A 628 25.60 23.25 -2.60
C ALA A 628 25.53 21.80 -2.06
N PRO A 629 24.59 20.95 -2.48
CA PRO A 629 24.57 19.56 -2.06
C PRO A 629 25.89 18.84 -2.41
N VAL A 630 26.44 18.08 -1.45
CA VAL A 630 27.66 17.29 -1.65
C VAL A 630 27.43 16.32 -2.81
N ARG A 631 28.41 16.24 -3.72
CA ARG A 631 28.36 15.36 -4.89
C ARG A 631 29.29 14.17 -4.77
N VAL A 632 28.73 12.98 -4.96
CA VAL A 632 29.41 11.68 -4.95
C VAL A 632 28.93 10.83 -6.14
N ASN A 633 29.65 9.77 -6.46
CA ASN A 633 29.29 8.88 -7.57
C ASN A 633 28.45 7.70 -7.12
N LEU A 634 27.90 6.95 -8.08
CA LEU A 634 27.07 5.79 -7.79
C LEU A 634 27.85 4.70 -7.04
N ALA A 635 29.13 4.49 -7.35
CA ALA A 635 29.94 3.48 -6.69
C ALA A 635 30.02 3.71 -5.18
N GLU A 636 30.21 4.98 -4.75
CA GLU A 636 30.18 5.34 -3.33
C GLU A 636 28.81 5.08 -2.70
N LYS A 637 27.72 5.45 -3.37
CA LYS A 637 26.35 5.23 -2.86
C LYS A 637 26.04 3.76 -2.65
N LEU A 638 26.38 2.90 -3.62
CA LEU A 638 26.18 1.46 -3.52
C LEU A 638 27.07 0.84 -2.43
N LEU A 639 28.34 1.26 -2.37
CA LEU A 639 29.27 0.82 -1.35
C LEU A 639 28.77 1.19 0.05
N MET A 640 28.22 2.39 0.23
CA MET A 640 27.71 2.85 1.53
C MET A 640 26.58 1.97 2.05
N VAL A 641 25.66 1.54 1.18
CA VAL A 641 24.59 0.59 1.54
C VAL A 641 25.19 -0.74 2.05
N ALA A 642 26.17 -1.29 1.35
CA ALA A 642 26.84 -2.53 1.75
C ALA A 642 27.59 -2.36 3.08
N LEU A 643 28.37 -1.29 3.24
CA LEU A 643 29.17 -1.03 4.43
C LEU A 643 28.30 -0.82 5.67
N ALA A 644 27.21 -0.06 5.59
CA ALA A 644 26.30 0.16 6.71
C ALA A 644 25.63 -1.13 7.19
N LYS A 645 25.30 -2.05 6.28
CA LYS A 645 24.75 -3.37 6.62
C LYS A 645 25.83 -4.29 7.17
N LEU A 646 26.99 -4.39 6.52
CA LEU A 646 28.10 -5.24 6.98
C LEU A 646 28.70 -4.76 8.31
N ALA A 647 28.61 -3.48 8.65
CA ALA A 647 28.96 -2.98 9.99
C ALA A 647 28.14 -3.61 11.12
N ASN A 648 26.94 -4.11 10.79
CA ASN A 648 26.02 -4.77 11.71
C ASN A 648 25.96 -6.28 11.46
N TYR A 649 26.87 -6.85 10.67
CA TYR A 649 26.90 -8.28 10.40
C TYR A 649 27.42 -9.06 11.61
N VAL A 650 26.58 -9.95 12.11
CA VAL A 650 26.91 -10.91 13.16
C VAL A 650 27.08 -12.27 12.48
N PRO A 651 28.31 -12.84 12.44
CA PRO A 651 28.55 -14.13 11.81
C PRO A 651 27.56 -15.19 12.27
N GLU A 652 27.05 -16.01 11.35
CA GLU A 652 26.04 -17.06 11.54
C GLU A 652 24.69 -16.61 12.15
N ALA A 653 24.46 -15.32 12.36
CA ALA A 653 23.21 -14.82 12.94
C ALA A 653 22.43 -13.87 12.03
N GLY A 654 23.10 -13.05 11.20
CA GLY A 654 22.45 -12.10 10.27
C GLY A 654 22.92 -10.66 10.43
N ILE A 655 22.05 -9.70 10.07
CA ILE A 655 22.27 -8.26 10.25
C ILE A 655 21.55 -7.78 11.53
N TRP A 656 22.28 -7.15 12.44
CA TRP A 656 21.76 -6.71 13.74
C TRP A 656 20.68 -5.62 13.61
N LEU A 657 19.54 -5.80 14.30
CA LEU A 657 18.41 -4.86 14.30
C LEU A 657 18.54 -3.85 15.45
N ASN A 658 19.38 -2.84 15.28
CA ASN A 658 19.74 -1.90 16.35
C ASN A 658 19.42 -0.43 16.03
N THR A 659 18.47 -0.15 15.14
CA THR A 659 18.18 1.21 14.65
C THR A 659 16.79 1.73 15.04
N GLN A 660 16.29 1.33 16.21
CA GLN A 660 15.01 1.79 16.81
C GLN A 660 13.73 1.58 15.96
N ARG A 661 13.83 0.85 14.85
CA ARG A 661 12.71 0.49 13.98
C ARG A 661 12.84 -0.96 13.51
N PRO A 662 11.70 -1.65 13.29
CA PRO A 662 11.70 -3.01 12.76
C PRO A 662 12.11 -3.06 11.28
N GLU A 663 11.88 -4.20 10.66
CA GLU A 663 11.92 -4.37 9.21
C GLU A 663 10.48 -4.36 8.64
N TRP A 664 10.18 -5.21 7.65
CA TRP A 664 8.88 -5.24 6.97
C TRP A 664 7.70 -5.51 7.92
N ASN A 665 7.88 -6.46 8.86
CA ASN A 665 6.84 -6.87 9.81
C ASN A 665 6.87 -5.99 11.08
N ASP A 666 6.05 -4.95 11.11
CA ASP A 666 5.94 -4.05 12.26
C ASP A 666 5.38 -4.74 13.53
N ALA A 667 4.66 -5.86 13.38
CA ALA A 667 4.16 -6.60 14.54
C ALA A 667 5.29 -7.35 15.29
N ASN A 668 6.45 -7.54 14.68
CA ASN A 668 7.67 -8.08 15.30
C ASN A 668 8.62 -6.97 15.81
N ASN A 669 8.09 -5.79 16.15
CA ASN A 669 8.90 -4.64 16.57
C ASN A 669 9.74 -4.84 17.84
N ALA A 670 9.40 -5.76 18.73
CA ALA A 670 10.22 -6.02 19.93
C ALA A 670 11.49 -6.82 19.65
N LEU A 671 11.66 -7.33 18.41
CA LEU A 671 12.95 -7.83 17.93
C LEU A 671 13.99 -6.73 17.83
N VAL A 672 13.60 -5.45 17.71
CA VAL A 672 14.55 -4.34 17.73
C VAL A 672 15.32 -4.35 19.06
N GLY A 673 16.64 -4.29 18.95
CA GLY A 673 17.59 -4.45 20.02
C GLY A 673 18.34 -5.77 19.92
N TYR A 674 17.75 -6.88 20.31
CA TYR A 674 18.45 -8.17 20.37
C TYR A 674 18.27 -9.02 19.12
N GLY A 675 17.35 -8.65 18.23
CA GLY A 675 17.06 -9.36 17.00
C GLY A 675 18.15 -9.17 15.95
N VAL A 676 18.33 -10.21 15.14
CA VAL A 676 19.29 -10.24 14.03
C VAL A 676 18.57 -10.81 12.81
N SER A 677 18.58 -10.08 11.70
CA SER A 677 17.84 -10.41 10.49
C SER A 677 18.68 -11.25 9.52
N MET A 678 18.28 -12.51 9.35
CA MET A 678 18.73 -13.32 8.22
C MET A 678 18.00 -12.92 6.93
N VAL A 679 16.77 -12.41 7.02
CA VAL A 679 15.99 -11.88 5.89
C VAL A 679 16.81 -10.85 5.10
N THR A 680 17.31 -9.82 5.77
CA THR A 680 18.15 -8.80 5.16
C THR A 680 19.50 -9.36 4.70
N LEU A 681 20.06 -10.36 5.40
CA LEU A 681 21.29 -11.03 4.97
C LEU A 681 21.11 -11.80 3.65
N TYR A 682 19.97 -12.48 3.46
CA TYR A 682 19.63 -13.17 2.20
C TYR A 682 19.53 -12.20 1.03
N TYR A 683 18.89 -11.04 1.22
CA TYR A 683 18.83 -10.01 0.20
C TYR A 683 20.17 -9.31 -0.02
N LEU A 684 20.96 -9.12 1.05
CA LEU A 684 22.31 -8.56 0.96
C LEU A 684 23.23 -9.47 0.15
N ARG A 685 23.06 -10.79 0.23
CA ARG A 685 23.75 -11.75 -0.64
C ARG A 685 23.47 -11.46 -2.11
N ARG A 686 22.19 -11.32 -2.49
CA ARG A 686 21.78 -10.99 -3.88
C ARG A 686 22.34 -9.63 -4.31
N TYR A 687 22.30 -8.65 -3.42
CA TYR A 687 22.84 -7.31 -3.63
C TYR A 687 24.36 -7.32 -3.88
N LEU A 688 25.14 -7.96 -3.00
CA LEU A 688 26.59 -8.10 -3.15
C LEU A 688 26.96 -8.85 -4.43
N ALA A 689 26.20 -9.87 -4.82
CA ALA A 689 26.39 -10.57 -6.08
C ALA A 689 26.13 -9.66 -7.29
N HIS A 690 25.14 -8.76 -7.20
CA HIS A 690 24.89 -7.72 -8.20
C HIS A 690 26.06 -6.71 -8.26
N CYS A 691 26.45 -6.14 -7.12
CA CYS A 691 27.57 -5.19 -7.04
C CYS A 691 28.88 -5.80 -7.55
N ARG A 692 29.17 -7.06 -7.23
CA ARG A 692 30.35 -7.78 -7.76
C ARG A 692 30.37 -7.80 -9.28
N ARG A 693 29.24 -8.09 -9.92
CA ARG A 693 29.14 -8.10 -11.40
C ARG A 693 29.32 -6.68 -11.95
N LEU A 694 28.66 -5.71 -11.33
CA LEU A 694 28.69 -4.30 -11.75
C LEU A 694 30.12 -3.73 -11.68
N PHE A 695 30.81 -3.89 -10.55
CA PHE A 695 32.19 -3.42 -10.39
C PHE A 695 33.17 -4.20 -11.25
N GLY A 696 32.93 -5.50 -11.47
CA GLY A 696 33.76 -6.34 -12.34
C GLY A 696 33.58 -6.11 -13.84
N ALA A 697 32.53 -5.41 -14.26
CA ALA A 697 32.30 -5.04 -15.66
C ALA A 697 33.09 -3.78 -16.08
N GLY A 698 33.47 -2.94 -15.11
CA GLY A 698 34.29 -1.76 -15.34
C GLY A 698 35.79 -2.03 -15.22
N THR A 699 36.60 -1.07 -15.66
CA THR A 699 38.06 -1.06 -15.50
C THR A 699 38.52 0.31 -15.02
N GLY A 700 39.49 0.37 -14.11
CA GLY A 700 40.05 1.63 -13.60
C GLY A 700 39.68 1.93 -12.14
N GLU A 701 39.61 3.22 -11.81
CA GLU A 701 39.42 3.72 -10.45
C GLU A 701 38.14 4.55 -10.32
N VAL A 702 37.58 4.56 -9.11
CA VAL A 702 36.49 5.46 -8.71
C VAL A 702 36.96 6.36 -7.57
N GLU A 703 36.51 7.61 -7.59
CA GLU A 703 36.79 8.55 -6.51
C GLU A 703 35.78 8.38 -5.39
N LEU A 704 36.24 8.06 -4.18
CA LEU A 704 35.41 8.01 -2.98
C LEU A 704 35.76 9.17 -2.06
N SER A 705 34.80 9.63 -1.26
CA SER A 705 35.07 10.50 -0.11
C SER A 705 36.12 9.86 0.80
N ALA A 706 37.12 10.61 1.26
CA ALA A 706 38.25 10.08 2.02
C ALA A 706 37.83 9.30 3.28
N GLU A 707 36.76 9.76 3.94
CA GLU A 707 36.15 9.13 5.10
C GLU A 707 35.53 7.77 4.74
N VAL A 708 34.82 7.69 3.60
CA VAL A 708 34.20 6.45 3.10
C VAL A 708 35.27 5.46 2.64
N ALA A 709 36.32 5.90 1.95
CA ALA A 709 37.44 5.05 1.57
C ALA A 709 38.14 4.43 2.79
N THR A 710 38.30 5.21 3.86
CA THR A 710 38.88 4.74 5.13
C THR A 710 37.97 3.72 5.80
N PHE A 711 36.65 3.98 5.84
CA PHE A 711 35.68 3.04 6.39
C PHE A 711 35.64 1.73 5.60
N PHE A 712 35.59 1.80 4.28
CA PHE A 712 35.70 0.68 3.36
C PHE A 712 36.95 -0.18 3.64
N GLY A 713 38.12 0.45 3.72
CA GLY A 713 39.38 -0.23 3.98
C GLY A 713 39.34 -1.02 5.29
N ARG A 714 38.80 -0.43 6.37
CA ARG A 714 38.67 -1.10 7.67
C ARG A 714 37.75 -2.32 7.61
N VAL A 715 36.55 -2.19 7.02
CA VAL A 715 35.60 -3.32 6.89
C VAL A 715 36.19 -4.43 6.03
N ARG A 716 36.84 -4.08 4.90
CA ARG A 716 37.52 -5.04 4.04
C ARG A 716 38.60 -5.84 4.79
N THR A 717 39.43 -5.17 5.58
CA THR A 717 40.47 -5.82 6.39
C THR A 717 39.86 -6.78 7.41
N VAL A 718 38.85 -6.34 8.18
CA VAL A 718 38.21 -7.20 9.19
C VAL A 718 37.64 -8.48 8.58
N LEU A 719 36.92 -8.36 7.46
CA LEU A 719 36.35 -9.54 6.79
C LEU A 719 37.44 -10.44 6.18
N SER A 720 38.52 -9.86 5.67
CA SER A 720 39.64 -10.62 5.07
C SER A 720 40.41 -11.41 6.12
N ASP A 721 40.77 -10.77 7.23
CA ASP A 721 41.50 -11.38 8.34
C ASP A 721 40.68 -12.50 9.01
N SER A 722 39.35 -12.39 8.96
CA SER A 722 38.42 -13.34 9.56
C SER A 722 38.02 -14.51 8.65
N GLN A 723 38.56 -14.61 7.42
CA GLN A 723 38.19 -15.69 6.49
C GLN A 723 38.51 -17.10 7.00
N HIS A 724 39.58 -17.25 7.79
CA HIS A 724 39.98 -18.52 8.38
C HIS A 724 38.92 -19.12 9.32
N LEU A 725 37.96 -18.31 9.79
CA LEU A 725 36.86 -18.77 10.64
C LEU A 725 35.76 -19.50 9.85
N LEU A 726 35.76 -19.40 8.52
CA LEU A 726 34.69 -19.94 7.66
C LEU A 726 34.85 -21.43 7.34
N ASP A 727 35.94 -22.06 7.78
CA ASP A 727 36.20 -23.49 7.58
C ASP A 727 35.38 -24.39 8.53
N GLY A 728 34.70 -23.79 9.52
CA GLY A 728 33.89 -24.49 10.52
C GLY A 728 32.88 -23.57 11.21
N ALA A 729 32.30 -24.03 12.32
CA ALA A 729 31.40 -23.20 13.12
C ALA A 729 32.19 -22.06 13.81
N VAL A 730 31.63 -20.84 13.81
CA VAL A 730 32.27 -19.67 14.43
C VAL A 730 31.98 -19.68 15.94
N ALA A 731 33.02 -19.66 16.77
CA ALA A 731 32.86 -19.59 18.22
C ALA A 731 32.31 -18.22 18.67
N ASP A 732 31.54 -18.19 19.77
CA ASP A 732 30.88 -16.96 20.27
C ASP A 732 31.87 -15.81 20.54
N ARG A 733 33.09 -16.13 20.99
CA ARG A 733 34.16 -15.16 21.20
C ARG A 733 34.67 -14.56 19.89
N ASP A 734 34.83 -15.38 18.86
CA ASP A 734 35.22 -14.91 17.53
C ASP A 734 34.09 -14.10 16.87
N ARG A 735 32.84 -14.51 17.07
CA ARG A 735 31.65 -13.77 16.64
C ARG A 735 31.64 -12.36 17.22
N LYS A 736 31.92 -12.24 18.53
CA LYS A 736 32.06 -10.94 19.19
C LYS A 736 33.23 -10.14 18.64
N ARG A 737 34.41 -10.76 18.48
CA ARG A 737 35.60 -10.08 17.93
C ARG A 737 35.33 -9.47 16.55
N VAL A 738 34.64 -10.21 15.68
CA VAL A 738 34.26 -9.72 14.34
C VAL A 738 33.29 -8.56 14.44
N LEU A 739 32.20 -8.69 15.23
CA LEU A 739 31.22 -7.61 15.39
C LEU A 739 31.85 -6.36 16.02
N ASP A 740 32.71 -6.50 17.03
CA ASP A 740 33.40 -5.38 17.68
C ASP A 740 34.24 -4.59 16.68
N ALA A 741 34.97 -5.29 15.81
CA ALA A 741 35.79 -4.65 14.80
C ALA A 741 34.96 -3.95 13.70
N LEU A 742 33.87 -4.58 13.25
CA LEU A 742 32.94 -4.02 12.25
C LEU A 742 32.18 -2.81 12.80
N GLY A 743 31.57 -2.96 13.98
CA GLY A 743 30.81 -1.93 14.67
C GLY A 743 31.69 -0.74 15.09
N GLY A 744 32.90 -1.01 15.57
CA GLY A 744 33.90 0.02 15.87
C GLY A 744 34.35 0.81 14.63
N ALA A 745 34.55 0.14 13.49
CA ALA A 745 34.88 0.81 12.23
C ALA A 745 33.78 1.79 11.80
N ALA A 746 32.51 1.39 11.91
CA ALA A 746 31.37 2.24 11.58
C ALA A 746 31.14 3.35 12.61
N SER A 747 31.37 3.07 13.90
CA SER A 747 31.30 4.07 14.98
C SER A 747 32.27 5.22 14.72
N HIS A 748 33.54 4.91 14.42
CA HIS A 748 34.53 5.93 14.06
C HIS A 748 34.10 6.77 12.84
N TYR A 749 33.64 6.13 11.76
CA TYR A 749 33.16 6.85 10.57
C TYR A 749 32.01 7.81 10.90
N ARG A 750 31.01 7.35 11.65
CA ARG A 750 29.85 8.18 12.02
C ARG A 750 30.22 9.32 12.96
N SER A 751 31.11 9.08 13.93
CA SER A 751 31.59 10.14 14.82
C SER A 751 32.25 11.29 14.05
N ASP A 752 33.08 10.98 13.06
CA ASP A 752 33.70 11.98 12.19
C ASP A 752 32.64 12.69 11.32
N LEU A 753 31.74 11.92 10.70
CA LEU A 753 30.64 12.44 9.88
C LEU A 753 29.71 13.39 10.65
N TYR A 754 29.36 13.07 11.90
CA TYR A 754 28.43 13.87 12.70
C TYR A 754 29.10 15.13 13.27
N SER A 755 30.38 15.06 13.62
CA SER A 755 31.10 16.19 14.23
C SER A 755 31.65 17.18 13.19
N ALA A 756 32.17 16.69 12.07
CA ALA A 756 32.87 17.50 11.08
C ALA A 756 32.23 17.45 9.67
N GLY A 757 31.35 16.49 9.41
CA GLY A 757 30.82 16.26 8.06
C GLY A 757 31.84 15.56 7.14
N LEU A 758 31.58 15.59 5.83
CA LEU A 758 32.53 15.12 4.82
C LEU A 758 33.48 16.27 4.48
N SER A 759 34.79 16.04 4.51
CA SER A 759 35.84 17.04 4.26
C SER A 759 35.86 17.58 2.83
N GLY A 760 35.30 16.83 1.87
CA GLY A 760 35.44 17.10 0.44
C GLY A 760 36.69 16.48 -0.19
N GLU A 761 37.63 15.94 0.61
CA GLU A 761 38.77 15.16 0.10
C GLU A 761 38.25 13.91 -0.63
N ARG A 762 38.96 13.52 -1.70
CA ARG A 762 38.64 12.35 -2.52
C ARG A 762 39.85 11.44 -2.61
N ARG A 763 39.58 10.12 -2.66
CA ARG A 763 40.60 9.09 -2.79
C ARG A 763 40.23 8.13 -3.92
N PRO A 764 41.17 7.87 -4.86
CA PRO A 764 40.97 6.85 -5.87
C PRO A 764 40.95 5.46 -5.23
N VAL A 765 40.01 4.62 -5.66
CA VAL A 765 39.92 3.21 -5.30
C VAL A 765 39.68 2.39 -6.56
N ALA A 766 40.49 1.35 -6.77
CA ALA A 766 40.35 0.46 -7.91
C ALA A 766 39.00 -0.28 -7.88
N LEU A 767 38.34 -0.41 -9.03
CA LEU A 767 37.12 -1.21 -9.14
C LEU A 767 37.36 -2.69 -8.78
N ASP A 768 38.56 -3.22 -9.07
CA ASP A 768 38.96 -4.56 -8.69
C ASP A 768 39.01 -4.76 -7.16
N ASP A 769 39.38 -3.71 -6.41
CA ASP A 769 39.37 -3.75 -4.94
C ASP A 769 37.94 -3.83 -4.39
N LEU A 770 36.99 -3.12 -5.02
CA LEU A 770 35.56 -3.19 -4.66
C LEU A 770 34.96 -4.56 -5.01
N ARG A 771 35.34 -5.12 -6.17
CA ARG A 771 34.96 -6.47 -6.58
C ARG A 771 35.50 -7.52 -5.61
N ALA A 772 36.80 -7.45 -5.28
CA ALA A 772 37.43 -8.37 -4.33
C ALA A 772 36.80 -8.28 -2.94
N PHE A 773 36.45 -7.07 -2.49
CA PHE A 773 35.67 -6.90 -1.27
C PHE A 773 34.32 -7.61 -1.33
N CYS A 774 33.57 -7.50 -2.44
CA CYS A 774 32.32 -8.22 -2.61
C CYS A 774 32.52 -9.75 -2.54
N ASP A 775 33.60 -10.29 -3.12
CA ASP A 775 33.91 -11.72 -3.04
C ASP A 775 34.21 -12.19 -1.61
N VAL A 776 34.93 -11.40 -0.82
CA VAL A 776 35.16 -11.71 0.60
C VAL A 776 33.86 -11.64 1.40
N ALA A 777 33.07 -10.58 1.22
CA ALA A 777 31.78 -10.42 1.90
C ALA A 777 30.79 -11.55 1.57
N LEU A 778 30.71 -11.94 0.30
CA LEU A 778 29.88 -13.06 -0.15
C LEU A 778 30.26 -14.38 0.52
N ARG A 779 31.55 -14.66 0.74
CA ARG A 779 31.97 -15.88 1.46
C ARG A 779 31.45 -15.92 2.90
N HIS A 780 31.54 -14.81 3.62
CA HIS A 780 30.98 -14.67 4.97
C HIS A 780 29.46 -14.84 4.98
N VAL A 781 28.78 -14.16 4.05
CA VAL A 781 27.32 -14.21 3.93
C VAL A 781 26.86 -15.64 3.57
N ASP A 782 27.44 -16.28 2.56
CA ASP A 782 27.08 -17.63 2.15
C ASP A 782 27.36 -18.66 3.27
N HIS A 783 28.41 -18.47 4.07
CA HIS A 783 28.65 -19.27 5.29
C HIS A 783 27.49 -19.13 6.29
N SER A 784 27.11 -17.91 6.61
CA SER A 784 26.00 -17.64 7.53
C SER A 784 24.67 -18.19 7.03
N ILE A 785 24.41 -18.13 5.72
CA ILE A 785 23.22 -18.74 5.11
C ILE A 785 23.21 -20.25 5.34
N ARG A 786 24.33 -20.96 5.09
CA ARG A 786 24.43 -22.40 5.32
C ARG A 786 24.23 -22.77 6.80
N ALA A 787 24.78 -21.98 7.72
CA ALA A 787 24.63 -22.17 9.16
C ALA A 787 23.18 -21.94 9.66
N ASN A 788 22.32 -21.29 8.87
CA ASN A 788 20.94 -20.97 9.24
C ASN A 788 19.88 -21.87 8.60
N ARG A 789 20.29 -23.00 7.99
CA ARG A 789 19.35 -24.05 7.58
C ARG A 789 18.90 -24.84 8.82
N ARG A 790 17.59 -24.92 9.01
CA ARG A 790 16.94 -25.67 10.09
C ARG A 790 17.00 -27.18 9.83
N ALA A 791 16.83 -27.94 10.91
CA ALA A 791 16.73 -29.40 10.85
C ALA A 791 15.54 -29.90 10.00
N ASP A 792 14.44 -29.13 9.94
CA ASP A 792 13.28 -29.44 9.10
C ASP A 792 13.49 -29.12 7.60
N GLY A 793 14.58 -28.41 7.25
CA GLY A 793 14.92 -28.01 5.89
C GLY A 793 14.53 -26.58 5.52
N LEU A 794 13.76 -25.87 6.36
CA LEU A 794 13.50 -24.44 6.20
C LEU A 794 14.72 -23.60 6.63
N TYR A 795 14.63 -22.29 6.49
CA TYR A 795 15.69 -21.36 6.89
C TYR A 795 15.22 -20.42 8.00
N HIS A 796 16.12 -20.03 8.91
CA HIS A 796 15.83 -19.03 9.93
C HIS A 796 15.62 -17.64 9.31
N SER A 797 14.61 -16.91 9.80
CA SER A 797 14.26 -15.56 9.34
C SER A 797 14.91 -14.49 10.23
N TYR A 798 14.68 -14.63 11.54
CA TYR A 798 15.23 -13.76 12.56
C TYR A 798 15.79 -14.61 13.69
N ASN A 799 16.96 -14.21 14.18
CA ASN A 799 17.63 -14.79 15.33
C ASN A 799 17.68 -13.76 16.47
N LEU A 800 18.11 -14.18 17.64
CA LEU A 800 18.42 -13.32 18.78
C LEU A 800 19.91 -13.45 19.09
N MET A 801 20.56 -12.32 19.35
CA MET A 801 21.91 -12.28 19.90
C MET A 801 21.89 -11.90 21.37
N ARG A 802 22.76 -12.52 22.16
CA ARG A 802 23.00 -12.16 23.55
C ARG A 802 24.49 -12.02 23.80
N VAL A 803 24.90 -10.85 24.31
CA VAL A 803 26.26 -10.65 24.78
C VAL A 803 26.43 -11.38 26.12
N THR A 804 27.42 -12.26 26.21
CA THR A 804 27.71 -13.10 27.37
C THR A 804 29.21 -13.05 27.65
N GLY A 805 29.63 -12.26 28.64
CA GLY A 805 31.05 -12.05 28.92
C GLY A 805 31.80 -11.52 27.69
N ASP A 806 32.76 -12.30 27.18
CA ASP A 806 33.57 -11.99 26.01
C ASP A 806 33.04 -12.61 24.69
N GLY A 807 31.84 -13.19 24.68
CA GLY A 807 31.21 -13.80 23.51
C GLY A 807 29.82 -13.26 23.15
N ILE A 808 29.35 -13.57 21.94
CA ILE A 808 27.97 -13.36 21.49
C ILE A 808 27.33 -14.71 21.16
N ALA A 809 26.37 -15.11 21.98
CA ALA A 809 25.56 -16.30 21.77
C ALA A 809 24.38 -16.02 20.82
N VAL A 810 24.00 -17.02 20.02
CA VAL A 810 22.87 -16.95 19.07
C VAL A 810 21.76 -17.88 19.51
N ARG A 811 20.53 -17.37 19.58
CA ARG A 811 19.30 -18.13 19.84
C ARG A 811 18.36 -18.02 18.66
N HIS A 812 17.82 -19.15 18.20
CA HIS A 812 16.93 -19.19 17.05
C HIS A 812 15.45 -19.04 17.44
N LEU A 813 14.66 -18.44 16.54
CA LEU A 813 13.21 -18.33 16.66
C LEU A 813 12.49 -19.42 15.83
N TYR A 814 11.18 -19.51 16.02
CA TYR A 814 10.29 -20.37 15.22
C TYR A 814 10.34 -20.03 13.73
N GLU A 815 9.90 -20.96 12.89
CA GLU A 815 9.83 -20.78 11.43
C GLU A 815 8.96 -19.58 11.05
N MET A 816 9.36 -18.80 10.04
CA MET A 816 8.55 -17.71 9.52
C MET A 816 8.59 -17.68 8.00
N LEU A 817 7.48 -17.35 7.36
CA LEU A 817 7.35 -17.32 5.89
C LEU A 817 8.35 -16.37 5.23
N GLU A 818 8.59 -15.22 5.85
CA GLU A 818 9.46 -14.17 5.30
C GLU A 818 10.91 -14.65 5.04
N GLY A 819 11.48 -15.48 5.91
CA GLY A 819 12.81 -16.05 5.69
C GLY A 819 12.84 -17.02 4.51
N GLN A 820 11.73 -17.70 4.24
CA GLN A 820 11.63 -18.65 3.12
C GLN A 820 11.56 -17.89 1.80
N VAL A 821 10.75 -16.83 1.76
CA VAL A 821 10.71 -15.87 0.64
C VAL A 821 12.11 -15.32 0.37
N ALA A 822 12.77 -14.80 1.40
CA ALA A 822 14.06 -14.13 1.25
C ALA A 822 15.18 -15.10 0.81
N VAL A 823 15.25 -16.32 1.36
CA VAL A 823 16.28 -17.29 0.96
C VAL A 823 16.06 -17.81 -0.47
N LEU A 824 14.80 -18.01 -0.90
CA LEU A 824 14.48 -18.35 -2.29
C LEU A 824 14.90 -17.24 -3.27
N SER A 825 14.72 -15.98 -2.85
CA SER A 825 15.10 -14.79 -3.62
C SER A 825 16.59 -14.43 -3.56
N SER A 826 17.38 -15.04 -2.66
CA SER A 826 18.81 -14.71 -2.45
C SER A 826 19.73 -15.08 -3.63
N GLY A 827 19.29 -16.02 -4.47
CA GLY A 827 20.10 -16.67 -5.49
C GLY A 827 21.18 -17.61 -4.95
N ALA A 828 21.18 -17.91 -3.64
CA ALA A 828 22.15 -18.81 -3.01
C ALA A 828 21.80 -20.30 -3.22
N LEU A 829 20.51 -20.61 -3.34
CA LEU A 829 20.02 -21.97 -3.49
C LEU A 829 20.04 -22.42 -4.96
N ARG A 830 20.45 -23.67 -5.18
CA ARG A 830 20.18 -24.39 -6.43
C ARG A 830 18.70 -24.70 -6.59
N ALA A 831 18.28 -25.07 -7.80
CA ALA A 831 16.88 -25.39 -8.09
C ALA A 831 16.34 -26.57 -7.27
N ASP A 832 17.14 -27.62 -7.07
CA ASP A 832 16.79 -28.79 -6.25
C ASP A 832 16.62 -28.43 -4.76
N GLU A 833 17.49 -27.57 -4.24
CA GLU A 833 17.41 -27.05 -2.87
C GLU A 833 16.18 -26.16 -2.68
N ALA A 834 15.88 -25.29 -3.64
CA ALA A 834 14.68 -24.46 -3.62
C ALA A 834 13.39 -25.31 -3.67
N ALA A 835 13.34 -26.34 -4.52
CA ALA A 835 12.22 -27.29 -4.55
C ALA A 835 12.04 -27.99 -3.20
N ALA A 836 13.12 -28.41 -2.55
CA ALA A 836 13.05 -29.04 -1.23
C ALA A 836 12.52 -28.10 -0.14
N VAL A 837 12.92 -26.81 -0.16
CA VAL A 837 12.37 -25.81 0.77
C VAL A 837 10.85 -25.64 0.56
N LEU A 838 10.39 -25.60 -0.69
CA LEU A 838 8.96 -25.47 -1.02
C LEU A 838 8.15 -26.69 -0.59
N ASP A 839 8.68 -27.90 -0.77
CA ASP A 839 8.05 -29.14 -0.31
C ASP A 839 7.84 -29.12 1.21
N VAL A 840 8.88 -28.75 1.96
CA VAL A 840 8.81 -28.64 3.43
C VAL A 840 7.83 -27.55 3.84
N LEU A 841 7.88 -26.38 3.19
CA LEU A 841 6.98 -25.25 3.47
C LEU A 841 5.51 -25.66 3.34
N ARG A 842 5.17 -26.44 2.31
CA ARG A 842 3.82 -26.96 2.07
C ARG A 842 3.29 -27.86 3.20
N THR A 843 4.17 -28.59 3.88
CA THR A 843 3.82 -29.48 5.02
C THR A 843 4.09 -28.87 6.39
N SER A 844 4.60 -27.64 6.44
CA SER A 844 4.96 -26.96 7.70
C SER A 844 3.74 -26.44 8.45
N ARG A 845 3.95 -25.99 9.69
CA ARG A 845 2.93 -25.28 10.48
C ARG A 845 2.54 -23.90 9.93
N LEU A 846 3.25 -23.43 8.90
CA LEU A 846 2.88 -22.19 8.20
C LEU A 846 1.73 -22.43 7.23
N TYR A 847 1.53 -23.66 6.74
CA TYR A 847 0.45 -23.93 5.81
C TYR A 847 -0.91 -23.94 6.53
N ARG A 848 -1.86 -23.14 6.03
CA ARG A 848 -3.22 -22.97 6.54
C ARG A 848 -4.23 -23.59 5.55
N PRO A 849 -4.80 -24.78 5.86
CA PRO A 849 -5.57 -25.57 4.88
C PRO A 849 -6.89 -24.97 4.39
N ASP A 850 -7.66 -24.32 5.25
CA ASP A 850 -8.98 -23.75 4.91
C ASP A 850 -8.90 -22.65 3.83
N GLN A 851 -7.76 -21.98 3.75
CA GLN A 851 -7.46 -20.94 2.77
C GLN A 851 -6.46 -21.39 1.69
N ASN A 852 -5.94 -22.62 1.76
CA ASN A 852 -4.88 -23.13 0.88
C ASN A 852 -3.69 -22.15 0.74
N SER A 853 -3.22 -21.59 1.85
CA SER A 853 -2.18 -20.53 1.82
C SER A 853 -1.30 -20.57 3.07
N TYR A 854 -0.47 -19.55 3.30
CA TYR A 854 0.59 -19.56 4.31
C TYR A 854 0.44 -18.42 5.33
N LEU A 855 0.63 -18.76 6.61
CA LEU A 855 0.77 -17.84 7.73
C LEU A 855 2.16 -17.20 7.74
N LEU A 856 2.30 -16.04 8.39
CA LEU A 856 3.62 -15.43 8.62
C LEU A 856 4.48 -16.26 9.57
N TYR A 857 3.85 -16.85 10.59
CA TYR A 857 4.45 -17.72 11.60
C TYR A 857 3.41 -18.69 12.16
N PRO A 858 3.81 -19.78 12.84
CA PRO A 858 2.88 -20.78 13.34
C PRO A 858 1.85 -20.17 14.27
N ASP A 859 0.59 -20.56 14.08
CA ASP A 859 -0.46 -20.30 15.05
C ASP A 859 -0.17 -21.08 16.35
N ARG A 860 -0.50 -20.49 17.50
CA ARG A 860 -0.24 -21.08 18.81
C ARG A 860 -1.24 -20.61 19.86
N GLN A 861 -1.49 -21.46 20.84
CA GLN A 861 -2.31 -21.10 21.98
C GLN A 861 -1.48 -20.31 23.00
N LEU A 862 -1.97 -19.12 23.38
CA LEU A 862 -1.39 -18.34 24.47
C LEU A 862 -1.87 -18.86 25.83
N PRO A 863 -1.08 -18.67 26.91
CA PRO A 863 -1.53 -19.00 28.26
C PRO A 863 -2.87 -18.33 28.56
N ARG A 864 -3.79 -19.10 29.16
CA ARG A 864 -5.06 -18.54 29.64
C ARG A 864 -4.78 -17.57 30.78
N PHE A 865 -5.77 -16.73 31.10
CA PHE A 865 -5.63 -15.68 32.11
C PHE A 865 -5.08 -16.19 33.46
N LEU A 866 -5.60 -17.32 33.94
CA LEU A 866 -5.19 -17.94 35.22
C LEU A 866 -3.86 -18.68 35.16
N GLU A 867 -3.34 -18.98 33.97
CA GLU A 867 -2.06 -19.69 33.77
C GLU A 867 -0.89 -18.73 33.66
N LYS A 868 -1.14 -17.48 33.24
CA LYS A 868 -0.08 -16.53 32.80
C LYS A 868 0.82 -16.01 33.93
N ASN A 869 0.26 -15.74 35.11
CA ASN A 869 0.97 -15.05 36.19
C ASN A 869 0.96 -15.93 37.44
N VAL A 870 1.60 -17.09 37.38
CA VAL A 870 1.68 -18.02 38.50
C VAL A 870 3.14 -18.18 38.90
N ILE A 871 3.48 -17.77 40.11
CA ILE A 871 4.80 -17.98 40.69
C ILE A 871 4.87 -19.43 41.18
N PRO A 872 5.82 -20.25 40.69
CA PRO A 872 5.99 -21.61 41.17
C PRO A 872 6.28 -21.63 42.68
N ALA A 873 5.56 -22.46 43.45
CA ALA A 873 5.72 -22.53 44.91
C ALA A 873 7.19 -22.72 45.37
N PRO A 874 8.02 -23.58 44.73
CA PRO A 874 9.43 -23.73 45.11
C PRO A 874 10.28 -22.46 44.89
N ALA A 875 9.87 -21.55 44.01
CA ALA A 875 10.59 -20.31 43.78
C ALA A 875 10.39 -19.30 44.91
N VAL A 876 9.26 -19.37 45.61
CA VAL A 876 8.94 -18.50 46.76
C VAL A 876 9.77 -18.87 47.98
N GLU A 877 10.01 -20.17 48.19
CA GLU A 877 10.87 -20.67 49.27
C GLU A 877 12.34 -20.24 49.13
N ARG A 878 12.75 -19.86 47.90
CA ARG A 878 14.10 -19.39 47.58
C ARG A 878 14.27 -17.86 47.70
N SER A 879 13.20 -17.12 47.95
CA SER A 879 13.23 -15.67 48.16
C SER A 879 12.72 -15.31 49.55
N ALA A 880 13.63 -14.88 50.41
CA ALA A 880 13.30 -14.38 51.74
C ALA A 880 12.41 -13.12 51.65
N LEU A 881 12.61 -12.28 50.63
CA LEU A 881 11.78 -11.11 50.39
C LEU A 881 10.34 -11.50 50.05
N LEU A 882 10.11 -12.43 49.11
CA LEU A 882 8.74 -12.85 48.75
C LEU A 882 8.01 -13.48 49.94
N ALA A 883 8.69 -14.35 50.68
CA ALA A 883 8.13 -14.97 51.88
C ALA A 883 7.69 -13.91 52.92
N GLU A 884 8.52 -12.89 53.15
CA GLU A 884 8.23 -11.82 54.08
C GLU A 884 7.09 -10.91 53.60
N LEU A 885 7.05 -10.57 52.32
CA LEU A 885 5.96 -9.77 51.74
C LEU A 885 4.62 -10.51 51.83
N VAL A 886 4.60 -11.82 51.55
CA VAL A 886 3.42 -12.67 51.73
C VAL A 886 2.99 -12.71 53.21
N ARG A 887 3.95 -12.83 54.14
CA ARG A 887 3.67 -12.83 55.59
C ARG A 887 3.08 -11.49 56.08
N ARG A 888 3.60 -10.37 55.58
CA ARG A 888 3.09 -9.01 55.90
C ARG A 888 1.76 -8.68 55.22
N GLY A 889 1.30 -9.51 54.27
CA GLY A 889 0.17 -9.17 53.41
C GLY A 889 0.47 -7.98 52.48
N ASP A 890 1.76 -7.72 52.21
CA ASP A 890 2.20 -6.63 51.34
C ASP A 890 2.07 -7.03 49.86
N ARG A 891 1.08 -6.42 49.21
CA ARG A 891 0.67 -6.76 47.84
C ARG A 891 1.47 -6.01 46.77
N ARG A 892 2.46 -5.19 47.13
CA ARG A 892 3.18 -4.32 46.19
C ARG A 892 3.95 -5.10 45.13
N ILE A 893 4.47 -6.29 45.45
CA ILE A 893 5.22 -7.16 44.50
C ILE A 893 4.53 -8.49 44.26
N VAL A 894 3.98 -9.12 45.30
CA VAL A 894 3.39 -10.46 45.24
C VAL A 894 2.00 -10.48 45.88
N VAL A 895 1.09 -11.25 45.31
CA VAL A 895 -0.29 -11.41 45.76
C VAL A 895 -0.57 -12.89 45.96
N ARG A 896 -1.14 -13.23 47.11
CA ARG A 896 -1.68 -14.56 47.40
C ARG A 896 -3.18 -14.62 47.12
N ASP A 897 -3.63 -15.60 46.35
CA ASP A 897 -5.05 -15.88 46.14
C ASP A 897 -5.66 -16.69 47.31
N VAL A 898 -6.96 -16.99 47.22
CA VAL A 898 -7.71 -17.72 48.26
C VAL A 898 -7.36 -19.21 48.34
N ASP A 899 -6.85 -19.78 47.25
CA ASP A 899 -6.44 -21.19 47.14
C ASP A 899 -4.95 -21.38 47.49
N GLY A 900 -4.24 -20.28 47.75
CA GLY A 900 -2.83 -20.24 48.13
C GLY A 900 -1.86 -20.05 46.97
N GLY A 901 -2.34 -19.87 45.74
CA GLY A 901 -1.54 -19.49 44.58
C GLY A 901 -0.90 -18.12 44.77
N LEU A 902 0.27 -17.93 44.17
CA LEU A 902 1.05 -16.69 44.26
C LEU A 902 1.25 -16.09 42.88
N HIS A 903 1.10 -14.79 42.80
CA HIS A 903 1.10 -14.03 41.56
C HIS A 903 1.96 -12.77 41.74
N PHE A 904 2.67 -12.34 40.71
CA PHE A 904 3.22 -10.98 40.72
C PHE A 904 2.09 -9.94 40.69
N ASN A 905 2.36 -8.74 41.20
CA ASN A 905 1.39 -7.66 41.18
C ASN A 905 0.93 -7.36 39.73
N ALA A 906 -0.39 -7.29 39.52
CA ALA A 906 -1.00 -7.12 38.20
C ALA A 906 -0.74 -5.76 37.54
N ALA A 907 -0.18 -4.78 38.26
CA ALA A 907 0.25 -3.50 37.71
C ALA A 907 1.54 -3.60 36.89
N PHE A 908 2.31 -4.68 37.03
CA PHE A 908 3.57 -4.85 36.33
C PHE A 908 3.34 -5.25 34.87
N ARG A 909 4.00 -4.53 33.96
CA ARG A 909 4.01 -4.81 32.53
C ARG A 909 5.32 -5.46 32.11
N ASN A 910 6.42 -5.18 32.82
CA ASN A 910 7.75 -5.70 32.54
C ASN A 910 8.67 -5.61 33.77
N ALA A 911 9.92 -6.06 33.62
CA ALA A 911 10.92 -6.03 34.69
C ALA A 911 11.26 -4.62 35.21
N GLY A 912 11.04 -3.56 34.43
CA GLY A 912 11.22 -2.17 34.86
C GLY A 912 10.23 -1.74 35.93
N ASP A 913 8.96 -2.16 35.80
CA ASP A 913 7.94 -1.94 36.83
C ASP A 913 8.29 -2.71 38.11
N LEU A 914 8.76 -3.95 37.98
CA LEU A 914 9.25 -4.74 39.11
C LEU A 914 10.44 -4.06 39.81
N ARG A 915 11.43 -3.54 39.07
CA ARG A 915 12.55 -2.78 39.66
C ARG A 915 12.07 -1.54 40.42
N THR A 916 11.09 -0.83 39.86
CA THR A 916 10.50 0.35 40.49
C THR A 916 9.79 -0.02 41.78
N ALA A 917 9.01 -1.10 41.77
CA ALA A 917 8.35 -1.62 42.97
C ALA A 917 9.34 -2.12 44.03
N LEU A 918 10.40 -2.85 43.64
CA LEU A 918 11.48 -3.29 44.52
C LEU A 918 12.15 -2.12 45.23
N ARG A 919 12.41 -1.01 44.52
CA ARG A 919 12.93 0.22 45.13
C ARG A 919 11.93 0.85 46.11
N ALA A 920 10.64 0.82 45.78
CA ALA A 920 9.59 1.43 46.60
C ALA A 920 9.27 0.63 47.89
N VAL A 921 9.54 -0.68 47.92
CA VAL A 921 9.38 -1.51 49.13
C VAL A 921 10.60 -1.49 50.06
N ALA A 922 11.72 -0.91 49.62
CA ALA A 922 12.97 -0.87 50.38
C ALA A 922 12.92 0.14 51.55
N ASP A 923 12.18 -0.20 52.60
CA ASP A 923 12.25 0.45 53.92
C ASP A 923 13.42 -0.10 54.76
N ASP A 924 13.63 0.43 55.97
CA ASP A 924 14.75 0.03 56.82
C ASP A 924 14.73 -1.47 57.21
N ASP A 925 13.56 -2.12 57.21
CA ASP A 925 13.41 -3.54 57.57
C ASP A 925 13.62 -4.48 56.37
N LEU A 926 13.42 -4.00 55.13
CA LEU A 926 13.47 -4.82 53.92
C LEU A 926 14.66 -4.49 53.01
N ARG A 927 15.43 -3.43 53.28
CA ARG A 927 16.52 -2.94 52.41
C ARG A 927 17.55 -4.02 52.06
N GLU A 928 17.98 -4.81 53.04
CA GLU A 928 18.98 -5.88 52.83
C GLU A 928 18.40 -7.04 52.02
N LEU A 929 17.13 -7.41 52.28
CA LEU A 929 16.41 -8.44 51.51
C LEU A 929 16.18 -8.00 50.06
N VAL A 930 15.82 -6.74 49.83
CA VAL A 930 15.69 -6.18 48.47
C VAL A 930 17.02 -6.22 47.74
N ALA A 931 18.11 -5.80 48.37
CA ALA A 931 19.43 -5.81 47.73
C ALA A 931 19.88 -7.24 47.35
N THR A 932 19.61 -8.21 48.22
CA THR A 932 19.99 -9.62 48.03
C THR A 932 19.12 -10.33 46.99
N ASP A 933 17.79 -10.18 47.06
CA ASP A 933 16.86 -10.97 46.25
C ASP A 933 16.55 -10.33 44.89
N THR A 934 16.88 -9.06 44.65
CA THR A 934 16.55 -8.37 43.38
C THR A 934 17.00 -9.14 42.14
N PRO A 935 18.26 -9.63 42.03
CA PRO A 935 18.69 -10.40 40.85
C PRO A 935 17.83 -11.66 40.65
N HIS A 936 17.59 -12.42 41.72
CA HIS A 936 16.79 -13.63 41.68
C HIS A 936 15.32 -13.36 41.29
N LEU A 937 14.72 -12.27 41.78
CA LEU A 937 13.35 -11.91 41.45
C LEU A 937 13.19 -11.40 40.02
N LEU A 938 14.21 -10.74 39.46
CA LEU A 938 14.22 -10.39 38.05
C LEU A 938 14.31 -11.65 37.17
N ASP A 939 15.13 -12.62 37.57
CA ASP A 939 15.23 -13.92 36.87
C ASP A 939 13.93 -14.73 36.99
N LEU A 940 13.30 -14.75 38.17
CA LEU A 940 12.00 -15.42 38.39
C LEU A 940 10.87 -14.75 37.60
N TYR A 941 10.84 -13.42 37.56
CA TYR A 941 9.88 -12.68 36.75
C TYR A 941 10.08 -13.00 35.26
N GLU A 942 11.33 -13.12 34.81
CA GLU A 942 11.63 -13.56 33.45
C GLU A 942 11.26 -15.03 33.21
N GLU A 943 11.44 -15.93 34.18
CA GLU A 943 11.02 -17.34 34.07
C GLU A 943 9.50 -17.47 33.94
N VAL A 944 8.72 -16.66 34.67
CA VAL A 944 7.25 -16.69 34.63
C VAL A 944 6.72 -16.14 33.29
N PHE A 945 7.33 -15.10 32.73
CA PHE A 945 6.77 -14.37 31.59
C PHE A 945 7.51 -14.57 30.24
N ASP A 946 8.76 -15.05 30.25
CA ASP A 946 9.63 -15.26 29.09
C ASP A 946 9.65 -14.05 28.12
N HIS A 947 9.86 -12.85 28.66
CA HIS A 947 9.87 -11.62 27.85
C HIS A 947 11.02 -11.59 26.83
N GLN A 948 12.08 -12.36 27.02
CA GLN A 948 13.16 -12.51 26.03
C GLN A 948 12.67 -13.13 24.73
N SER A 949 11.61 -13.94 24.76
CA SER A 949 10.97 -14.54 23.59
C SER A 949 9.84 -13.68 23.01
N PHE A 950 9.53 -12.53 23.63
CA PHE A 950 8.56 -11.58 23.09
C PHE A 950 9.13 -10.87 21.86
N THR A 951 8.63 -11.26 20.69
CA THR A 951 9.03 -10.69 19.40
C THR A 951 8.27 -9.42 19.05
N GLY A 952 7.19 -9.10 19.78
CA GLY A 952 6.30 -7.98 19.52
C GLY A 952 4.84 -8.42 19.60
N ARG A 953 3.93 -7.54 19.18
CA ARG A 953 2.48 -7.82 19.20
C ARG A 953 2.06 -9.01 18.32
N SER A 954 2.88 -9.38 17.34
CA SER A 954 2.75 -10.54 16.44
C SER A 954 2.25 -11.81 17.15
N GLY A 955 2.89 -12.13 18.25
CA GLY A 955 2.63 -13.32 19.04
C GLY A 955 1.56 -13.15 20.12
N THR A 956 0.86 -12.00 20.18
CA THR A 956 -0.06 -11.66 21.27
C THR A 956 -1.41 -11.08 20.81
N PHE A 957 -1.71 -11.15 19.52
CA PHE A 957 -2.99 -10.72 18.94
C PHE A 957 -3.41 -11.62 17.76
N TYR A 958 -4.65 -11.46 17.27
CA TYR A 958 -5.30 -12.44 16.39
C TYR A 958 -5.77 -11.89 15.02
N LYS A 959 -5.44 -10.64 14.68
CA LYS A 959 -5.79 -9.96 13.42
C LYS A 959 -4.53 -9.29 12.83
N TYR A 960 -4.59 -8.82 11.59
CA TYR A 960 -3.47 -8.17 10.89
C TYR A 960 -2.30 -9.14 10.65
N GLU A 961 -1.14 -8.90 11.24
CA GLU A 961 -0.02 -9.84 11.18
C GLU A 961 -0.18 -10.99 12.19
N GLY A 962 -1.16 -10.95 13.11
CA GLY A 962 -1.25 -11.83 14.28
C GLY A 962 -1.43 -13.33 14.05
N LEU A 963 -1.56 -14.05 15.16
CA LEU A 963 -1.71 -15.50 15.20
C LEU A 963 -2.93 -15.96 14.38
N GLY A 964 -2.73 -17.03 13.58
CA GLY A 964 -3.76 -17.59 12.70
C GLY A 964 -4.13 -16.72 11.47
N CYS A 965 -3.45 -15.60 11.25
CA CYS A 965 -3.75 -14.67 10.17
C CYS A 965 -2.81 -14.82 8.96
N ILE A 966 -3.39 -14.90 7.75
CA ILE A 966 -2.63 -14.82 6.50
C ILE A 966 -2.43 -13.36 6.14
N TYR A 967 -1.20 -12.96 5.82
CA TYR A 967 -0.89 -11.62 5.31
C TYR A 967 -0.48 -11.72 3.83
N TRP A 968 -1.38 -11.29 2.93
CA TRP A 968 -1.34 -11.66 1.51
C TRP A 968 -0.16 -11.10 0.73
N HIS A 969 0.37 -9.95 1.15
CA HIS A 969 1.57 -9.38 0.54
C HIS A 969 2.79 -10.33 0.67
N MET A 970 2.97 -11.01 1.81
CA MET A 970 4.09 -11.96 1.96
C MET A 970 3.89 -13.23 1.13
N VAL A 971 2.64 -13.69 0.98
CA VAL A 971 2.29 -14.81 0.09
C VAL A 971 2.57 -14.47 -1.37
N SER A 972 2.31 -13.23 -1.79
CA SER A 972 2.54 -12.80 -3.17
C SER A 972 4.03 -12.55 -3.44
N LYS A 973 4.81 -12.15 -2.42
CA LYS A 973 6.29 -12.22 -2.48
C LYS A 973 6.79 -13.64 -2.65
N LEU A 974 6.18 -14.63 -1.98
CA LEU A 974 6.52 -16.04 -2.20
C LEU A 974 6.22 -16.46 -3.65
N LEU A 975 5.06 -16.08 -4.19
CA LEU A 975 4.70 -16.35 -5.58
C LEU A 975 5.77 -15.81 -6.55
N LEU A 976 6.16 -14.54 -6.38
CA LEU A 976 7.21 -13.93 -7.19
C LEU A 976 8.58 -14.58 -6.99
N ALA A 977 8.95 -14.95 -5.76
CA ALA A 977 10.21 -15.64 -5.47
C ALA A 977 10.29 -17.01 -6.18
N ILE A 978 9.19 -17.76 -6.20
CA ILE A 978 9.12 -19.04 -6.92
C ILE A 978 9.26 -18.81 -8.43
N HIS A 979 8.60 -17.78 -8.99
CA HIS A 979 8.78 -17.40 -10.38
C HIS A 979 10.25 -17.04 -10.70
N GLU A 980 10.90 -16.25 -9.86
CA GLU A 980 12.32 -15.90 -10.06
C GLU A 980 13.26 -17.13 -9.98
N VAL A 981 12.92 -18.13 -9.16
CA VAL A 981 13.65 -19.41 -9.12
C VAL A 981 13.45 -20.17 -10.43
N LEU A 982 12.23 -20.24 -10.96
CA LEU A 982 11.93 -20.88 -12.25
C LEU A 982 12.68 -20.21 -13.40
N ASP A 983 12.62 -18.88 -13.50
CA ASP A 983 13.31 -18.10 -14.52
C ASP A 983 14.84 -18.34 -14.46
N ARG A 984 15.41 -18.27 -13.25
CA ARG A 984 16.85 -18.54 -13.05
C ARG A 984 17.23 -19.97 -13.45
N ALA A 985 16.45 -20.97 -13.02
CA ALA A 985 16.72 -22.37 -13.32
C ALA A 985 16.63 -22.68 -14.83
N GLY A 986 15.69 -22.01 -15.53
CA GLY A 986 15.59 -22.08 -16.98
C GLY A 986 16.79 -21.44 -17.70
N ARG A 987 17.30 -20.31 -17.20
CA ARG A 987 18.45 -19.58 -17.79
C ARG A 987 19.79 -20.24 -17.55
N ASP A 988 20.07 -20.67 -16.32
CA ASP A 988 21.39 -21.19 -15.94
C ASP A 988 21.66 -22.56 -16.60
N GLY A 989 20.61 -23.30 -16.94
CA GLY A 989 20.70 -24.69 -17.39
C GLY A 989 21.14 -25.63 -16.26
N GLY A 990 20.73 -26.89 -16.32
CA GLY A 990 21.18 -27.92 -15.37
C GLY A 990 20.19 -28.33 -14.27
N ALA A 991 19.02 -27.70 -14.18
CA ALA A 991 17.89 -28.30 -13.46
C ALA A 991 17.19 -29.32 -14.37
N ASP A 992 16.89 -30.51 -13.85
CA ASP A 992 16.14 -31.52 -14.58
C ASP A 992 14.64 -31.14 -14.69
N VAL A 993 13.96 -31.73 -15.67
CA VAL A 993 12.54 -31.45 -15.97
C VAL A 993 11.62 -31.73 -14.79
N LEU A 994 11.92 -32.74 -13.96
CA LEU A 994 11.08 -33.08 -12.80
C LEU A 994 11.23 -32.01 -11.71
N THR A 995 12.44 -31.51 -11.48
CA THR A 995 12.69 -30.41 -10.54
C THR A 995 11.94 -29.13 -10.96
N LEU A 996 12.00 -28.77 -12.25
CA LEU A 996 11.26 -27.61 -12.77
C LEU A 996 9.73 -27.80 -12.66
N ALA A 997 9.22 -28.99 -12.95
CA ALA A 997 7.80 -29.31 -12.81
C ALA A 997 7.34 -29.24 -11.34
N ARG A 998 8.17 -29.69 -10.39
CA ARG A 998 7.90 -29.58 -8.95
C ARG A 998 7.79 -28.14 -8.49
N ILE A 999 8.73 -27.28 -8.88
CA ILE A 999 8.70 -25.85 -8.53
C ILE A 999 7.48 -25.17 -9.17
N ARG A 1000 7.16 -25.51 -10.43
CA ARG A 1000 5.96 -25.01 -11.11
C ARG A 1000 4.67 -25.40 -10.39
N SER A 1001 4.57 -26.64 -9.90
CA SER A 1001 3.40 -27.06 -9.13
C SER A 1001 3.23 -26.23 -7.85
N HIS A 1002 4.32 -25.86 -7.17
CA HIS A 1002 4.25 -24.93 -6.03
C HIS A 1002 3.84 -23.52 -6.43
N TYR A 1003 4.35 -23.01 -7.55
CA TYR A 1003 3.89 -21.72 -8.11
C TYR A 1003 2.37 -21.73 -8.31
N GLU A 1004 1.86 -22.77 -8.98
CA GLU A 1004 0.43 -22.92 -9.25
C GLU A 1004 -0.40 -23.01 -7.96
N ALA A 1005 0.06 -23.78 -6.97
CA ALA A 1005 -0.62 -23.92 -5.69
C ALA A 1005 -0.66 -22.60 -4.89
N VAL A 1006 0.43 -21.82 -4.90
CA VAL A 1006 0.47 -20.50 -4.25
C VAL A 1006 -0.45 -19.52 -4.96
N ARG A 1007 -0.43 -19.50 -6.32
CA ARG A 1007 -1.30 -18.66 -7.14
C ARG A 1007 -2.78 -18.93 -6.85
N ASP A 1008 -3.18 -20.20 -6.81
CA ASP A 1008 -4.55 -20.59 -6.50
C ASP A 1008 -4.91 -20.24 -5.05
N GLY A 1009 -3.93 -20.30 -4.14
CA GLY A 1009 -4.04 -19.87 -2.74
C GLY A 1009 -4.30 -18.37 -2.55
N VAL A 1010 -3.75 -17.51 -3.41
CA VAL A 1010 -4.04 -16.05 -3.44
C VAL A 1010 -5.55 -15.80 -3.54
N GLY A 1011 -6.26 -16.65 -4.27
CA GLY A 1011 -7.69 -16.83 -4.06
C GLY A 1011 -8.64 -16.14 -5.04
N VAL A 1012 -8.15 -15.72 -6.22
CA VAL A 1012 -8.99 -15.11 -7.28
C VAL A 1012 -10.17 -15.99 -7.69
N HIS A 1013 -10.00 -17.31 -7.64
CA HIS A 1013 -11.02 -18.31 -8.00
C HIS A 1013 -11.75 -18.93 -6.80
N LYS A 1014 -11.53 -18.41 -5.57
CA LYS A 1014 -12.30 -18.85 -4.40
C LYS A 1014 -13.74 -18.39 -4.52
N SER A 1015 -14.68 -19.12 -3.92
CA SER A 1015 -16.04 -18.60 -3.76
C SER A 1015 -16.01 -17.36 -2.85
N PRO A 1016 -16.97 -16.43 -2.99
CA PRO A 1016 -17.06 -15.27 -2.09
C PRO A 1016 -17.14 -15.67 -0.61
N GLN A 1017 -17.77 -16.81 -0.30
CA GLN A 1017 -17.84 -17.35 1.06
C GLN A 1017 -16.45 -17.67 1.65
N VAL A 1018 -15.59 -18.34 0.87
CA VAL A 1018 -14.25 -18.74 1.33
C VAL A 1018 -13.30 -17.54 1.35
N HIS A 1019 -13.38 -16.67 0.34
CA HIS A 1019 -12.59 -15.43 0.31
C HIS A 1019 -13.05 -14.46 1.42
N GLY A 1020 -14.35 -14.43 1.70
CA GLY A 1020 -15.01 -13.53 2.62
C GLY A 1020 -15.27 -12.12 2.06
N ALA A 1021 -15.11 -11.93 0.75
CA ALA A 1021 -15.37 -10.69 0.01
C ALA A 1021 -15.48 -11.00 -1.49
N ILE A 1022 -15.44 -9.98 -2.36
CA ILE A 1022 -15.33 -10.15 -3.81
C ILE A 1022 -13.89 -10.62 -4.15
N PRO A 1023 -13.68 -11.82 -4.73
CA PRO A 1023 -12.35 -12.40 -4.92
C PRO A 1023 -11.41 -11.63 -5.86
N THR A 1024 -11.97 -10.81 -6.74
CA THR A 1024 -11.19 -9.98 -7.66
C THR A 1024 -10.62 -8.73 -7.00
N ASP A 1025 -11.01 -8.39 -5.78
CA ASP A 1025 -10.46 -7.24 -5.03
C ASP A 1025 -9.29 -7.70 -4.12
N PRO A 1026 -8.16 -6.96 -4.10
CA PRO A 1026 -7.08 -7.23 -3.15
C PRO A 1026 -7.41 -6.75 -1.73
N TYR A 1027 -6.91 -7.50 -0.75
CA TYR A 1027 -7.06 -7.23 0.68
C TYR A 1027 -5.73 -7.51 1.40
N SER A 1028 -5.44 -6.79 2.50
CA SER A 1028 -4.16 -6.97 3.20
C SER A 1028 -4.04 -8.34 3.87
N HIS A 1029 -5.09 -8.82 4.54
CA HIS A 1029 -5.01 -10.02 5.38
C HIS A 1029 -6.34 -10.77 5.54
N THR A 1030 -6.27 -12.03 5.97
CA THR A 1030 -7.43 -12.87 6.31
C THR A 1030 -7.18 -13.59 7.64
N PRO A 1031 -7.84 -13.18 8.75
CA PRO A 1031 -7.64 -13.80 10.06
C PRO A 1031 -8.30 -15.19 10.17
N GLY A 1032 -8.05 -15.89 11.27
CA GLY A 1032 -8.63 -17.22 11.52
C GLY A 1032 -10.16 -17.22 11.68
N PHE A 1033 -10.74 -16.09 12.08
CA PHE A 1033 -12.14 -15.96 12.47
C PHE A 1033 -13.01 -15.12 11.53
N ALA A 1034 -12.44 -14.56 10.46
CA ALA A 1034 -13.18 -13.70 9.51
C ALA A 1034 -12.64 -13.85 8.09
N GLY A 1035 -13.39 -13.28 7.14
CA GLY A 1035 -13.03 -13.15 5.74
C GLY A 1035 -11.87 -12.18 5.48
N ALA A 1036 -11.58 -11.89 4.21
CA ALA A 1036 -10.61 -10.87 3.80
C ALA A 1036 -10.87 -9.50 4.46
N GLN A 1037 -9.80 -8.81 4.86
CA GLN A 1037 -9.83 -7.55 5.62
C GLN A 1037 -8.88 -6.50 5.02
N GLN A 1038 -9.28 -5.24 5.13
CA GLN A 1038 -8.60 -4.06 4.61
C GLN A 1038 -8.48 -4.03 3.07
N PRO A 1039 -9.50 -3.52 2.34
CA PRO A 1039 -9.54 -3.56 0.87
C PRO A 1039 -8.51 -2.63 0.21
N GLY A 1040 -8.15 -2.93 -1.04
CA GLY A 1040 -7.53 -2.00 -1.98
C GLY A 1040 -6.00 -1.94 -1.92
N MET A 1041 -5.45 -0.82 -1.45
CA MET A 1041 -4.06 -0.39 -1.61
C MET A 1041 -3.03 -1.15 -0.72
N THR A 1042 -2.98 -2.47 -0.84
CA THR A 1042 -1.94 -3.34 -0.25
C THR A 1042 -0.74 -3.48 -1.18
N GLY A 1043 0.47 -3.60 -0.64
CA GLY A 1043 1.68 -3.88 -1.42
C GLY A 1043 1.67 -5.23 -2.16
N GLN A 1044 0.70 -6.10 -1.85
CA GLN A 1044 0.44 -7.35 -2.58
C GLN A 1044 0.37 -7.13 -4.10
N VAL A 1045 -0.35 -6.09 -4.52
CA VAL A 1045 -0.72 -5.89 -5.93
C VAL A 1045 0.49 -5.76 -6.84
N LYS A 1046 1.59 -5.17 -6.36
CA LYS A 1046 2.80 -4.99 -7.18
C LYS A 1046 3.49 -6.33 -7.48
N GLU A 1047 3.46 -7.26 -6.51
CA GLU A 1047 4.05 -8.58 -6.67
C GLU A 1047 3.24 -9.38 -7.69
N ASP A 1048 1.91 -9.32 -7.57
CA ASP A 1048 0.98 -9.99 -8.48
C ASP A 1048 1.07 -9.45 -9.91
N ILE A 1049 1.27 -8.13 -10.10
CA ILE A 1049 1.48 -7.53 -11.43
C ILE A 1049 2.73 -8.13 -12.09
N ILE A 1050 3.85 -8.15 -11.38
CA ILE A 1050 5.13 -8.64 -11.94
C ILE A 1050 5.05 -10.16 -12.20
N ALA A 1051 4.39 -10.91 -11.31
CA ALA A 1051 4.12 -12.33 -11.55
C ALA A 1051 3.23 -12.53 -12.78
N ARG A 1052 2.18 -11.72 -12.95
CA ARG A 1052 1.25 -11.79 -14.09
C ARG A 1052 1.95 -11.51 -15.42
N LEU A 1053 2.90 -10.58 -15.48
CA LEU A 1053 3.71 -10.36 -16.70
C LEU A 1053 4.46 -11.63 -17.11
N GLY A 1054 5.02 -12.36 -16.14
CA GLY A 1054 5.64 -13.67 -16.36
C GLY A 1054 4.66 -14.74 -16.83
N GLU A 1055 3.44 -14.78 -16.26
CA GLU A 1055 2.37 -15.68 -16.72
C GLU A 1055 1.93 -15.41 -18.16
N MET A 1056 1.94 -14.14 -18.58
CA MET A 1056 1.69 -13.72 -19.96
C MET A 1056 2.91 -13.90 -20.87
N GLY A 1057 4.01 -14.45 -20.33
CA GLY A 1057 5.23 -14.76 -21.07
C GLY A 1057 6.13 -13.58 -21.36
N LEU A 1058 5.82 -12.38 -20.88
CA LEU A 1058 6.64 -11.20 -21.11
C LEU A 1058 7.88 -11.23 -20.20
N SER A 1059 9.05 -11.21 -20.81
CA SER A 1059 10.33 -11.07 -20.11
C SER A 1059 11.23 -10.07 -20.83
N VAL A 1060 12.10 -9.38 -20.09
CA VAL A 1060 13.07 -8.43 -20.64
C VAL A 1060 14.45 -8.80 -20.16
N GLU A 1061 15.38 -8.95 -21.10
CA GLU A 1061 16.77 -9.26 -20.81
C GLU A 1061 17.71 -8.54 -21.79
N ARG A 1062 18.73 -7.86 -21.27
CA ARG A 1062 19.75 -7.15 -22.06
C ARG A 1062 19.14 -6.20 -23.10
N GLY A 1063 18.13 -5.43 -22.69
CA GLY A 1063 17.43 -4.45 -23.53
C GLY A 1063 16.55 -5.07 -24.62
N ARG A 1064 16.20 -6.36 -24.51
CA ARG A 1064 15.35 -7.06 -25.49
C ARG A 1064 14.11 -7.64 -24.82
N VAL A 1065 12.96 -7.45 -25.45
CA VAL A 1065 11.72 -8.15 -25.08
C VAL A 1065 11.75 -9.57 -25.61
N ARG A 1066 11.28 -10.51 -24.79
CA ARG A 1066 11.22 -11.92 -25.13
C ARG A 1066 9.92 -12.52 -24.63
N PHE A 1067 9.31 -13.35 -25.45
CA PHE A 1067 8.11 -14.10 -25.11
C PHE A 1067 8.47 -15.54 -24.75
N ARG A 1068 8.06 -15.98 -23.55
CA ARG A 1068 8.38 -17.30 -22.96
C ARG A 1068 7.09 -18.03 -22.58
N VAL A 1069 7.05 -19.35 -22.78
CA VAL A 1069 5.83 -20.14 -22.60
C VAL A 1069 5.75 -20.90 -21.27
N ASP A 1070 6.73 -20.68 -20.39
CA ASP A 1070 6.97 -21.55 -19.23
C ASP A 1070 5.83 -21.53 -18.20
N LEU A 1071 5.10 -20.43 -18.04
CA LEU A 1071 4.02 -20.32 -17.06
C LEU A 1071 2.62 -20.27 -17.68
N PHE A 1072 2.50 -20.46 -19.00
CA PHE A 1072 1.19 -20.40 -19.66
C PHE A 1072 0.26 -21.51 -19.20
N ARG A 1073 -0.95 -21.12 -18.79
CA ARG A 1073 -2.05 -22.05 -18.55
C ARG A 1073 -2.92 -22.11 -19.80
N ARG A 1074 -3.33 -23.33 -20.19
CA ARG A 1074 -4.20 -23.54 -21.37
C ARG A 1074 -5.51 -22.74 -21.32
N GLY A 1075 -6.05 -22.53 -20.11
CA GLY A 1075 -7.27 -21.75 -19.89
C GLY A 1075 -7.16 -20.25 -20.15
N GLU A 1076 -5.95 -19.72 -20.37
CA GLU A 1076 -5.75 -18.29 -20.68
C GLU A 1076 -6.14 -17.95 -22.13
N PHE A 1077 -6.12 -18.91 -23.05
CA PHE A 1077 -6.55 -18.66 -24.43
C PHE A 1077 -8.07 -18.68 -24.55
N LEU A 1078 -8.61 -17.74 -25.33
CA LEU A 1078 -10.04 -17.62 -25.54
C LEU A 1078 -10.62 -18.86 -26.23
N ALA A 1079 -11.76 -19.34 -25.71
CA ALA A 1079 -12.51 -20.41 -26.36
C ALA A 1079 -13.40 -19.89 -27.51
N GLN A 1080 -13.73 -18.59 -27.49
CA GLN A 1080 -14.61 -17.92 -28.45
C GLN A 1080 -14.09 -16.50 -28.74
N PRO A 1081 -14.38 -15.92 -29.91
CA PRO A 1081 -13.91 -14.57 -30.22
C PRO A 1081 -14.39 -13.51 -29.23
N ARG A 1082 -13.55 -12.52 -28.91
CA ARG A 1082 -13.90 -11.37 -28.06
C ARG A 1082 -13.21 -10.07 -28.51
N PRO A 1083 -13.87 -8.91 -28.35
CA PRO A 1083 -13.23 -7.62 -28.61
C PRO A 1083 -12.22 -7.28 -27.52
N PHE A 1084 -11.01 -6.91 -27.92
CA PHE A 1084 -9.99 -6.32 -27.06
C PHE A 1084 -9.95 -4.81 -27.27
N ARG A 1085 -10.53 -4.09 -26.31
CA ARG A 1085 -10.53 -2.62 -26.27
C ARG A 1085 -9.32 -2.14 -25.48
N TYR A 1086 -8.53 -1.24 -26.06
CA TYR A 1086 -7.34 -0.67 -25.43
C TYR A 1086 -7.17 0.81 -25.83
N LEU A 1087 -6.25 1.50 -25.18
CA LEU A 1087 -5.81 2.84 -25.57
C LEU A 1087 -4.39 2.75 -26.10
N ASP A 1088 -4.10 3.38 -27.24
CA ASP A 1088 -2.73 3.52 -27.72
C ASP A 1088 -1.92 4.52 -26.87
N VAL A 1089 -0.64 4.70 -27.18
CA VAL A 1089 0.27 5.59 -26.43
C VAL A 1089 -0.13 7.07 -26.47
N THR A 1090 -1.00 7.48 -27.40
CA THR A 1090 -1.57 8.83 -27.48
C THR A 1090 -2.87 8.99 -26.68
N GLY A 1091 -3.37 7.88 -26.11
CA GLY A 1091 -4.64 7.82 -25.40
C GLY A 1091 -5.84 7.61 -26.30
N ALA A 1092 -5.65 7.35 -27.60
CA ALA A 1092 -6.76 7.11 -28.52
C ALA A 1092 -7.32 5.68 -28.36
N PRO A 1093 -8.65 5.50 -28.34
CA PRO A 1093 -9.27 4.19 -28.15
C PRO A 1093 -9.28 3.37 -29.44
N HIS A 1094 -8.93 2.09 -29.31
CA HIS A 1094 -8.91 1.12 -30.40
C HIS A 1094 -9.57 -0.19 -30.00
N THR A 1095 -9.93 -1.02 -30.99
CA THR A 1095 -10.49 -2.36 -30.76
C THR A 1095 -9.88 -3.37 -31.73
N ILE A 1096 -9.39 -4.49 -31.18
CA ILE A 1096 -8.93 -5.65 -31.95
C ILE A 1096 -9.89 -6.81 -31.70
N GLU A 1097 -10.40 -7.44 -32.76
CA GLU A 1097 -11.17 -8.68 -32.63
C GLU A 1097 -10.19 -9.84 -32.40
N LEU A 1098 -10.24 -10.44 -31.20
CA LEU A 1098 -9.42 -11.60 -30.86
C LEU A 1098 -10.18 -12.87 -31.22
N PRO A 1099 -9.68 -13.74 -32.12
CA PRO A 1099 -10.32 -15.00 -32.45
C PRO A 1099 -10.18 -16.04 -31.32
N ALA A 1100 -10.90 -17.17 -31.45
CA ALA A 1100 -10.68 -18.31 -30.56
C ALA A 1100 -9.21 -18.82 -30.70
N GLY A 1101 -8.60 -19.20 -29.59
CA GLY A 1101 -7.20 -19.62 -29.53
C GLY A 1101 -6.20 -18.46 -29.37
N THR A 1102 -6.66 -17.22 -29.16
CA THR A 1102 -5.80 -16.07 -28.84
C THR A 1102 -6.09 -15.49 -27.46
N LEU A 1103 -5.20 -14.63 -26.98
CA LEU A 1103 -5.43 -13.71 -25.85
C LEU A 1103 -4.74 -12.37 -26.14
N GLY A 1104 -5.16 -11.32 -25.45
CA GLY A 1104 -4.63 -9.97 -25.62
C GLY A 1104 -4.27 -9.31 -24.29
N TYR A 1105 -3.16 -8.58 -24.27
CA TYR A 1105 -2.76 -7.71 -23.16
C TYR A 1105 -1.94 -6.53 -23.71
N THR A 1106 -1.51 -5.60 -22.88
CA THR A 1106 -0.59 -4.53 -23.30
C THR A 1106 0.76 -4.63 -22.60
N ALA A 1107 1.81 -4.15 -23.27
CA ALA A 1107 3.13 -3.95 -22.70
C ALA A 1107 3.63 -2.57 -23.14
N CYS A 1108 3.97 -1.69 -22.19
CA CYS A 1108 4.25 -0.28 -22.48
C CYS A 1108 3.13 0.37 -23.31
N GLN A 1109 1.87 -0.02 -23.05
CA GLN A 1109 0.65 0.43 -23.74
C GLN A 1109 0.53 0.04 -25.23
N VAL A 1110 1.42 -0.82 -25.73
CA VAL A 1110 1.27 -1.46 -27.05
C VAL A 1110 0.54 -2.79 -26.90
N PRO A 1111 -0.49 -3.08 -27.72
CA PRO A 1111 -1.21 -4.34 -27.67
C PRO A 1111 -0.34 -5.52 -28.14
N VAL A 1112 -0.33 -6.57 -27.33
CA VAL A 1112 0.27 -7.88 -27.63
C VAL A 1112 -0.84 -8.90 -27.78
N VAL A 1113 -0.90 -9.55 -28.94
CA VAL A 1113 -1.81 -10.66 -29.22
C VAL A 1113 -1.02 -11.96 -29.25
N MET A 1114 -1.31 -12.85 -28.31
CA MET A 1114 -0.69 -14.19 -28.27
C MET A 1114 -1.59 -15.17 -29.01
N HIS A 1115 -1.03 -15.89 -29.96
CA HIS A 1115 -1.68 -16.91 -30.77
C HIS A 1115 -1.20 -18.29 -30.33
N ARG A 1116 -2.14 -19.14 -29.88
CA ARG A 1116 -1.82 -20.50 -29.45
C ARG A 1116 -1.29 -21.37 -30.60
N GLN A 1117 -1.84 -21.22 -31.80
CA GLN A 1117 -1.54 -22.05 -32.97
C GLN A 1117 -0.73 -21.29 -34.02
N GLY A 1118 0.02 -22.03 -34.84
CA GLY A 1118 0.87 -21.50 -35.91
C GLY A 1118 2.36 -21.69 -35.59
N PRO A 1119 3.23 -21.58 -36.61
CA PRO A 1119 4.67 -21.74 -36.40
C PRO A 1119 5.18 -20.64 -35.47
N ALA A 1120 6.10 -21.00 -34.56
CA ALA A 1120 6.69 -20.05 -33.62
C ALA A 1120 7.32 -18.87 -34.38
N ARG A 1121 6.75 -17.68 -34.20
CA ARG A 1121 7.19 -16.44 -34.87
C ARG A 1121 6.62 -15.22 -34.18
N LEU A 1122 7.23 -14.08 -34.43
CA LEU A 1122 6.81 -12.78 -33.96
C LEU A 1122 6.54 -11.86 -35.14
N VAL A 1123 5.40 -11.18 -35.15
CA VAL A 1123 5.04 -10.20 -36.17
C VAL A 1123 4.87 -8.83 -35.51
N VAL A 1124 5.64 -7.85 -35.99
CA VAL A 1124 5.59 -6.46 -35.55
C VAL A 1124 4.84 -5.66 -36.61
N THR A 1125 3.74 -5.02 -36.22
CA THR A 1125 3.00 -4.10 -37.08
C THR A 1125 3.34 -2.67 -36.66
N GLY A 1126 3.90 -1.90 -37.60
CA GLY A 1126 4.22 -0.49 -37.40
C GLY A 1126 3.03 0.42 -37.68
N SER A 1127 3.02 1.61 -37.11
CA SER A 1127 1.95 2.60 -37.31
C SER A 1127 1.88 3.16 -38.74
N ASP A 1128 2.90 2.93 -39.56
CA ASP A 1128 2.92 3.20 -41.00
C ASP A 1128 2.22 2.10 -41.84
N GLY A 1129 1.67 1.07 -41.19
CA GLY A 1129 1.06 -0.09 -41.82
C GLY A 1129 2.05 -1.14 -42.31
N THR A 1130 3.36 -0.96 -42.08
CA THR A 1130 4.36 -1.98 -42.42
C THR A 1130 4.31 -3.13 -41.42
N SER A 1131 4.62 -4.34 -41.89
CA SER A 1131 4.70 -5.52 -41.05
C SER A 1131 6.04 -6.22 -41.24
N ARG A 1132 6.68 -6.58 -40.12
CA ARG A 1132 7.95 -7.31 -40.10
C ARG A 1132 7.75 -8.61 -39.34
N THR A 1133 8.15 -9.73 -39.94
CA THR A 1133 8.07 -11.06 -39.32
C THR A 1133 9.47 -11.54 -38.95
N GLY A 1134 9.64 -12.04 -37.73
CA GLY A 1134 10.84 -12.73 -37.28
C GLY A 1134 10.52 -14.16 -36.84
N ASP A 1135 11.45 -15.08 -37.12
CA ASP A 1135 11.33 -16.50 -36.73
C ASP A 1135 11.66 -16.76 -35.24
N SER A 1136 12.08 -15.70 -34.52
CA SER A 1136 12.35 -15.72 -33.09
C SER A 1136 11.19 -15.13 -32.29
N LEU A 1137 11.01 -15.56 -31.05
CA LEU A 1137 10.09 -14.95 -30.08
C LEU A 1137 10.73 -13.79 -29.27
N ASP A 1138 11.87 -13.30 -29.76
CA ASP A 1138 12.61 -12.18 -29.17
C ASP A 1138 12.55 -10.99 -30.13
N LEU A 1139 12.23 -9.80 -29.62
CA LEU A 1139 12.39 -8.55 -30.36
C LEU A 1139 13.87 -8.19 -30.52
N ASP A 1140 14.20 -7.55 -31.64
CA ASP A 1140 15.52 -6.92 -31.78
C ASP A 1140 15.64 -5.68 -30.85
N PRO A 1141 16.87 -5.20 -30.59
CA PRO A 1141 17.09 -4.09 -29.68
C PRO A 1141 16.40 -2.78 -30.10
N ALA A 1142 16.34 -2.48 -31.39
CA ALA A 1142 15.79 -1.20 -31.84
C ALA A 1142 14.27 -1.19 -31.65
N THR A 1143 13.59 -2.27 -32.02
CA THR A 1143 12.15 -2.40 -31.77
C THR A 1143 11.83 -2.49 -30.28
N SER A 1144 12.67 -3.15 -29.47
CA SER A 1144 12.50 -3.14 -28.01
C SER A 1144 12.63 -1.72 -27.43
N ALA A 1145 13.61 -0.94 -27.89
CA ALA A 1145 13.80 0.44 -27.46
C ALA A 1145 12.62 1.34 -27.86
N ALA A 1146 12.06 1.19 -29.06
CA ALA A 1146 10.87 1.90 -29.49
C ALA A 1146 9.65 1.59 -28.61
N LEU A 1147 9.48 0.32 -28.21
CA LEU A 1147 8.45 -0.10 -27.25
C LEU A 1147 8.65 0.56 -25.89
N PHE A 1148 9.85 0.46 -25.32
CA PHE A 1148 10.18 1.03 -24.00
C PHE A 1148 10.06 2.55 -23.97
N GLY A 1149 10.44 3.20 -25.07
CA GLY A 1149 10.34 4.65 -25.26
C GLY A 1149 8.94 5.14 -25.59
N ARG A 1150 7.96 4.23 -25.78
CA ARG A 1150 6.56 4.56 -26.09
C ARG A 1150 6.44 5.52 -27.27
N THR A 1151 7.25 5.31 -28.32
CA THR A 1151 7.40 6.26 -29.44
C THR A 1151 6.17 6.31 -30.36
N GLY A 1152 5.27 5.33 -30.28
CA GLY A 1152 4.12 5.19 -31.19
C GLY A 1152 4.47 4.58 -32.55
N GLU A 1153 5.72 4.15 -32.75
CA GLU A 1153 6.15 3.47 -33.98
C GLU A 1153 5.56 2.06 -34.11
N ILE A 1154 5.27 1.39 -32.99
CA ILE A 1154 4.70 0.04 -32.95
C ILE A 1154 3.20 0.14 -32.67
N GLU A 1155 2.39 -0.32 -33.61
CA GLU A 1155 0.94 -0.40 -33.46
C GLU A 1155 0.52 -1.68 -32.71
N ARG A 1156 1.13 -2.82 -33.05
CA ARG A 1156 0.75 -4.13 -32.49
C ARG A 1156 1.87 -5.18 -32.59
N LEU A 1157 1.92 -6.07 -31.62
CA LEU A 1157 2.73 -7.29 -31.63
C LEU A 1157 1.85 -8.54 -31.70
N ASP A 1158 2.07 -9.42 -32.68
CA ASP A 1158 1.43 -10.73 -32.76
C ASP A 1158 2.48 -11.84 -32.52
N VAL A 1159 2.27 -12.65 -31.49
CA VAL A 1159 3.21 -13.70 -31.05
C VAL A 1159 2.58 -15.07 -31.25
N PHE A 1160 3.16 -15.93 -32.08
CA PHE A 1160 2.67 -17.29 -32.34
C PHE A 1160 3.53 -18.30 -31.57
N LEU A 1161 2.91 -19.22 -30.82
CA LEU A 1161 3.61 -20.04 -29.81
C LEU A 1161 3.73 -21.54 -30.12
N ASP A 1162 3.10 -22.03 -31.19
CA ASP A 1162 3.05 -23.46 -31.57
C ASP A 1162 2.69 -24.42 -30.41
N LEU A 1163 1.69 -24.07 -29.60
CA LEU A 1163 1.24 -24.82 -28.42
C LEU A 1163 0.07 -25.77 -28.73
N SER A 1164 0.17 -26.53 -29.82
CA SER A 1164 -0.88 -27.45 -30.28
C SER A 1164 -1.34 -28.43 -29.19
#